data_AF-A0A1M4T553-F1
#
_entry.id   AF-A0A1M4T553-F1
#
_cell.length_a   1.000
_cell.length_b   1.000
_cell.length_c   1.000
_cell.angle_alpha   90.00
_cell.angle_beta   90.00
_cell.angle_gamma   90.00
#
_symmetry.space_group_name_H-M   'P 1'
#
loop_
_entity.id
_entity.type
_entity.pdbx_description
1 polymer ?
#
loop_
_entity_poly.entity_id
_entity_poly.type
_entity_poly.pdbx_seq_one_letter_code
_entity_poly.pdbx_strand_id
1 'polypeptide(L)'
;MNTMPQWGNKERSDEKLYPDMIRIFFETIVQKLNCHNIYIPHAKGKDVIDFHDAGLSVAYQNINAEICSYIKEKTGIDALPDAEVDGKNFDVVIANLPLLRVMCNAMHLSIVDKACKIGFDKYAIFSINGDITLNTIGKKWLNNLEENGIFASAIIDLPSGVYTPVSLVASKIIIFSKGEKDDVFLAKVNNIQDIELVITNFLNHKSSKIEHLGKWVIRGEYPDYLTYENHNRILNLEQKLERNYQGELKSLSDLHVKLERSPKTGFQDEIESVIYIPRIGKSNVVTRIADFTLKSQNYFRLIIDHNKIFPEFLAFVLNTEAGIELRLRYMTGAGTATIPSLNSADVLDIKIPVPDIEFQIKILKLDDELQQIATTSSNLREKLRKMPAAYRCVIKEMKDINNKGDRFEQWIEEMPYPMATILKKYQVAIDEAQKQEMLLFFFEAYSIFETAILVGAYGKNLCADKDSIDVSASFFEKASFGSWVKMNRALSKSIRKRVDDKKSMDMILECFHTEDRGTIKALCNNEICKILQTAADNRNSWRGHSGITSEKIYGEHVRVLEKDLYEFQSKMREAYENIQLVRPVYLKRKDGIFINTVEILTGSNAIFKKGEIKGDMALEEGKLYIRMLDSDGVFELPPFLVMKNSPIDAKNACYFYSRLEGNNTKYISYHYEGQPEDIEIGKDAYGVIKSVLGD
;
A
#
# COMPACT_ATOMS: atom_id res chain seq x y z
N MET A 1 -10.11 -53.49 -41.78
CA MET A 1 -10.65 -54.21 -40.61
C MET A 1 -9.62 -54.17 -39.49
N ASN A 2 -9.74 -53.20 -38.58
CA ASN A 2 -9.07 -53.21 -37.28
C ASN A 2 -10.17 -52.91 -36.26
N THR A 3 -10.32 -53.80 -35.29
CA THR A 3 -11.44 -53.85 -34.35
C THR A 3 -11.46 -52.63 -33.45
N MET A 4 -12.54 -51.84 -33.56
CA MET A 4 -12.94 -50.86 -32.54
C MET A 4 -13.18 -51.59 -31.20
N PRO A 5 -12.95 -50.93 -30.04
CA PRO A 5 -13.27 -51.52 -28.75
C PRO A 5 -14.77 -51.82 -28.68
N GLN A 6 -15.14 -53.02 -28.25
CA GLN A 6 -16.53 -53.40 -28.03
C GLN A 6 -17.12 -52.55 -26.90
N TRP A 7 -18.15 -51.76 -27.22
CA TRP A 7 -18.96 -51.05 -26.25
C TRP A 7 -19.81 -52.09 -25.50
N GLY A 8 -19.79 -52.06 -24.17
CA GLY A 8 -20.53 -53.00 -23.35
C GLY A 8 -22.03 -52.83 -23.53
N ASN A 9 -22.74 -53.96 -23.66
CA ASN A 9 -24.19 -54.14 -23.88
C ASN A 9 -25.16 -53.48 -22.86
N LYS A 10 -24.73 -52.51 -22.04
CA LYS A 10 -25.54 -51.86 -20.98
C LYS A 10 -25.66 -50.33 -21.10
N GLU A 11 -24.92 -49.66 -21.98
CA GLU A 11 -25.00 -48.20 -22.21
C GLU A 11 -25.88 -47.91 -23.45
N ARG A 12 -27.07 -48.50 -23.48
CA ARG A 12 -28.07 -48.27 -24.54
C ARG A 12 -28.61 -46.83 -24.42
N SER A 13 -28.53 -46.07 -25.51
CA SER A 13 -29.14 -44.75 -25.72
C SER A 13 -28.86 -43.71 -24.62
N ASP A 14 -27.61 -43.27 -24.47
CA ASP A 14 -27.28 -42.34 -23.39
C ASP A 14 -27.64 -40.88 -23.74
N GLU A 15 -28.73 -40.39 -23.13
CA GLU A 15 -28.97 -38.97 -22.83
C GLU A 15 -27.72 -38.28 -22.22
N LYS A 16 -26.80 -39.05 -21.63
CA LYS A 16 -25.53 -38.57 -21.07
C LYS A 16 -24.48 -38.13 -22.09
N LEU A 17 -24.67 -38.45 -23.38
CA LEU A 17 -23.72 -38.09 -24.46
C LEU A 17 -24.13 -36.84 -25.25
N TYR A 18 -25.33 -36.29 -25.02
CA TYR A 18 -25.81 -35.08 -25.68
C TYR A 18 -26.16 -34.00 -24.63
N PRO A 19 -25.17 -33.17 -24.24
CA PRO A 19 -25.36 -32.15 -23.22
C PRO A 19 -26.49 -31.17 -23.57
N ASP A 20 -27.33 -30.85 -22.60
CA ASP A 20 -28.46 -29.91 -22.77
C ASP A 20 -28.04 -28.57 -23.36
N MET A 21 -26.86 -28.06 -22.99
CA MET A 21 -26.33 -26.81 -23.53
C MET A 21 -26.14 -26.86 -25.05
N ILE A 22 -25.66 -27.98 -25.58
CA ILE A 22 -25.45 -28.16 -27.03
C ILE A 22 -26.77 -28.39 -27.73
N ARG A 23 -27.64 -29.22 -27.13
CA ARG A 23 -28.99 -29.48 -27.62
C ARG A 23 -29.79 -28.18 -27.77
N ILE A 24 -29.88 -27.40 -26.69
CA ILE A 24 -30.60 -26.12 -26.68
C ILE A 24 -29.97 -25.14 -27.66
N PHE A 25 -28.63 -25.12 -27.81
CA PHE A 25 -27.98 -24.29 -28.82
C PHE A 25 -28.43 -24.67 -30.23
N PHE A 26 -28.40 -25.95 -30.59
CA PHE A 26 -28.81 -26.42 -31.92
C PHE A 26 -30.30 -26.18 -32.16
N GLU A 27 -31.18 -26.49 -31.20
CA GLU A 27 -32.62 -26.19 -31.31
C GLU A 27 -32.88 -24.70 -31.53
N THR A 28 -32.24 -23.84 -30.73
CA THR A 28 -32.44 -22.39 -30.80
C THR A 28 -31.97 -21.81 -32.13
N ILE A 29 -30.82 -22.24 -32.65
CA ILE A 29 -30.30 -21.70 -33.92
C ILE A 29 -31.10 -22.20 -35.11
N VAL A 30 -31.51 -23.48 -35.12
CA VAL A 30 -32.40 -24.07 -36.14
C VAL A 30 -33.72 -23.30 -36.20
N GLN A 31 -34.32 -23.04 -35.04
CA GLN A 31 -35.57 -22.30 -34.94
C GLN A 31 -35.42 -20.85 -35.42
N LYS A 32 -34.40 -20.11 -34.96
CA LYS A 32 -34.19 -18.71 -35.38
C LYS A 32 -33.82 -18.57 -36.85
N LEU A 33 -33.22 -19.59 -37.46
CA LEU A 33 -32.94 -19.63 -38.88
C LEU A 33 -34.15 -20.05 -39.72
N ASN A 34 -35.23 -20.54 -39.13
CA ASN A 34 -36.39 -21.10 -39.85
C ASN A 34 -35.95 -22.21 -40.83
N CYS A 35 -35.16 -23.16 -40.35
CA CYS A 35 -34.73 -24.35 -41.11
C CYS A 35 -35.82 -25.42 -41.08
N HIS A 36 -35.97 -26.17 -42.17
CA HIS A 36 -36.94 -27.25 -42.33
C HIS A 36 -36.27 -28.59 -42.68
N ASN A 37 -35.14 -28.56 -43.40
CA ASN A 37 -34.40 -29.75 -43.81
C ASN A 37 -33.00 -29.78 -43.17
N ILE A 38 -32.76 -30.75 -42.29
CA ILE A 38 -31.56 -30.82 -41.44
C ILE A 38 -30.79 -32.10 -41.74
N TYR A 39 -29.48 -31.99 -41.83
CA TYR A 39 -28.58 -33.15 -41.88
C TYR A 39 -27.74 -33.29 -40.62
N ILE A 40 -27.74 -34.50 -40.04
CA ILE A 40 -26.99 -34.84 -38.83
C ILE A 40 -25.97 -35.95 -39.13
N PRO A 41 -24.72 -35.58 -39.51
CA PRO A 41 -23.66 -36.56 -39.66
C PRO A 41 -23.25 -37.09 -38.28
N HIS A 42 -23.03 -38.39 -38.18
CA HIS A 42 -22.65 -39.07 -36.93
C HIS A 42 -23.68 -38.88 -35.79
N ALA A 43 -24.98 -38.94 -36.12
CA ALA A 43 -26.09 -38.74 -35.19
C ALA A 43 -26.01 -39.62 -33.93
N LYS A 44 -26.42 -39.10 -32.77
CA LYS A 44 -26.38 -39.82 -31.48
C LYS A 44 -27.69 -40.48 -31.11
N GLY A 45 -28.78 -40.17 -31.81
CA GLY A 45 -30.11 -40.70 -31.60
C GLY A 45 -31.07 -39.63 -31.11
N LYS A 46 -30.81 -39.09 -29.91
CA LYS A 46 -31.65 -38.06 -29.30
C LYS A 46 -31.72 -36.79 -30.15
N ASP A 47 -30.61 -36.38 -30.75
CA ASP A 47 -30.55 -35.28 -31.72
C ASP A 47 -31.54 -35.47 -32.89
N VAL A 48 -31.59 -36.66 -33.49
CA VAL A 48 -32.54 -36.94 -34.59
C VAL A 48 -33.98 -36.96 -34.11
N ILE A 49 -34.24 -37.59 -32.96
CA ILE A 49 -35.59 -37.70 -32.38
C ILE A 49 -36.15 -36.32 -32.03
N ASP A 50 -35.37 -35.48 -31.34
CA ASP A 50 -35.83 -34.16 -30.89
C ASP A 50 -36.21 -33.26 -32.08
N PHE A 51 -35.43 -33.28 -33.18
CA PHE A 51 -35.76 -32.52 -34.39
C PHE A 51 -36.93 -33.13 -35.18
N HIS A 52 -37.04 -34.45 -35.25
CA HIS A 52 -38.18 -35.12 -35.87
C HIS A 52 -39.49 -34.78 -35.14
N ASP A 53 -39.48 -34.83 -33.80
CA ASP A 53 -40.64 -34.53 -32.97
C ASP A 53 -41.02 -33.04 -33.03
N ALA A 54 -40.06 -32.17 -33.33
CA ALA A 54 -40.29 -30.76 -33.67
C ALA A 54 -40.88 -30.54 -35.09
N GLY A 55 -41.14 -31.62 -35.85
CA GLY A 55 -41.78 -31.58 -37.17
C GLY A 55 -40.83 -31.27 -38.33
N LEU A 56 -39.52 -31.47 -38.15
CA LEU A 56 -38.51 -31.14 -39.16
C LEU A 56 -38.19 -32.36 -40.04
N SER A 57 -37.81 -32.12 -41.29
CA SER A 57 -37.27 -33.15 -42.18
C SER A 57 -35.82 -33.44 -41.79
N VAL A 58 -35.58 -34.59 -41.17
CA VAL A 58 -34.26 -34.97 -40.66
C VAL A 58 -33.64 -36.09 -41.50
N ALA A 59 -32.46 -35.80 -42.02
CA ALA A 59 -31.56 -36.76 -42.65
C ALA A 59 -30.40 -37.04 -41.68
N TYR A 60 -30.04 -38.30 -41.48
CA TYR A 60 -28.95 -38.65 -40.56
C TYR A 60 -28.06 -39.76 -41.08
N GLN A 61 -26.84 -39.80 -40.56
CA GLN A 61 -25.88 -40.87 -40.82
C GLN A 61 -25.24 -41.35 -39.52
N ASN A 62 -25.08 -42.66 -39.34
CA ASN A 62 -24.26 -43.24 -38.28
C ASN A 62 -23.72 -44.61 -38.72
N ILE A 63 -22.49 -44.94 -38.32
CA ILE A 63 -21.85 -46.24 -38.57
C ILE A 63 -22.29 -47.33 -37.57
N ASN A 64 -22.89 -46.95 -36.44
CA ASN A 64 -23.36 -47.88 -35.42
C ASN A 64 -24.79 -48.36 -35.74
N ALA A 65 -24.89 -49.62 -36.18
CA ALA A 65 -26.15 -50.25 -36.55
C ALA A 65 -27.19 -50.26 -35.41
N GLU A 66 -26.78 -50.31 -34.14
CA GLU A 66 -27.70 -50.28 -32.99
C GLU A 66 -28.33 -48.90 -32.83
N ILE A 67 -27.55 -47.83 -32.98
CA ILE A 67 -28.06 -46.45 -32.96
C ILE A 67 -29.00 -46.23 -34.15
N CYS A 68 -28.64 -46.72 -35.34
CA CYS A 68 -29.51 -46.63 -36.51
C CYS A 68 -30.84 -47.36 -36.29
N SER A 69 -30.80 -48.57 -35.73
CA SER A 69 -32.02 -49.34 -35.43
C SER A 69 -32.90 -48.63 -34.40
N TYR A 70 -32.30 -48.04 -33.36
CA TYR A 70 -33.01 -47.28 -32.34
C TYR A 70 -33.69 -46.02 -32.91
N ILE A 71 -32.99 -45.25 -33.75
CA ILE A 71 -33.57 -44.08 -34.41
C ILE A 71 -34.74 -44.49 -35.31
N LYS A 72 -34.56 -45.55 -36.11
CA LYS A 72 -35.62 -46.08 -36.98
C LYS A 72 -36.84 -46.53 -36.20
N GLU A 73 -36.66 -47.20 -35.08
CA GLU A 73 -37.77 -47.62 -34.21
C GLU A 73 -38.58 -46.42 -33.66
N LYS A 74 -37.89 -45.32 -33.33
CA LYS A 74 -38.52 -44.12 -32.73
C LYS A 74 -39.13 -43.15 -33.74
N THR A 75 -38.51 -43.01 -34.90
CA THR A 75 -38.85 -41.95 -35.88
C THR A 75 -39.35 -42.51 -37.22
N GLY A 76 -39.12 -43.78 -37.50
CA GLY A 76 -39.35 -44.37 -38.83
C GLY A 76 -38.31 -43.99 -39.89
N ILE A 77 -37.31 -43.17 -39.54
CA ILE A 77 -36.29 -42.68 -40.48
C ILE A 77 -35.16 -43.71 -40.60
N ASP A 78 -34.76 -44.03 -41.83
CA ASP A 78 -33.59 -44.87 -42.13
C ASP A 78 -32.30 -44.04 -42.22
N ALA A 79 -31.18 -44.62 -41.76
CA ALA A 79 -29.87 -43.99 -41.88
C ALA A 79 -29.45 -43.88 -43.36
N LEU A 80 -28.96 -42.70 -43.75
CA LEU A 80 -28.49 -42.46 -45.12
C LEU A 80 -27.13 -43.14 -45.37
N PRO A 81 -27.00 -43.96 -46.42
CA PRO A 81 -25.70 -44.47 -46.88
C PRO A 81 -24.80 -43.34 -47.40
N ASP A 82 -23.47 -43.46 -47.25
CA ASP A 82 -22.48 -42.47 -47.73
C ASP A 82 -22.74 -42.03 -49.19
N ALA A 83 -23.05 -42.98 -50.08
CA ALA A 83 -23.27 -42.73 -51.50
C ALA A 83 -24.57 -41.95 -51.82
N GLU A 84 -25.52 -41.87 -50.89
CA GLU A 84 -26.80 -41.18 -51.09
C GLU A 84 -26.84 -39.77 -50.51
N VAL A 85 -25.76 -39.33 -49.86
CA VAL A 85 -25.66 -37.97 -49.31
C VAL A 85 -25.00 -37.01 -50.31
N ASP A 86 -24.14 -37.53 -51.19
CA ASP A 86 -23.46 -36.76 -52.22
C ASP A 86 -24.49 -36.14 -53.20
N GLY A 87 -24.40 -34.82 -53.40
CA GLY A 87 -25.28 -34.06 -54.28
C GLY A 87 -26.62 -33.60 -53.66
N LYS A 88 -26.90 -33.95 -52.39
CA LYS A 88 -28.03 -33.38 -51.64
C LYS A 88 -27.68 -32.03 -51.03
N ASN A 89 -28.71 -31.21 -50.80
CA ASN A 89 -28.61 -29.90 -50.18
C ASN A 89 -29.57 -29.79 -48.99
N PHE A 90 -29.09 -29.22 -47.89
CA PHE A 90 -29.82 -29.08 -46.63
C PHE A 90 -29.84 -27.61 -46.18
N ASP A 91 -30.83 -27.21 -45.39
CA ASP A 91 -30.83 -25.85 -44.84
C ASP A 91 -29.64 -25.65 -43.89
N VAL A 92 -29.40 -26.67 -43.06
CA VAL A 92 -28.36 -26.66 -42.04
C VAL A 92 -27.82 -28.07 -41.81
N VAL A 93 -26.51 -28.15 -41.59
CA VAL A 93 -25.84 -29.38 -41.14
C VAL A 93 -25.43 -29.17 -39.69
N ILE A 94 -25.78 -30.09 -38.78
CA ILE A 94 -25.44 -29.97 -37.37
C ILE A 94 -24.88 -31.28 -36.82
N ALA A 95 -23.82 -31.22 -36.01
CA ALA A 95 -23.37 -32.43 -35.32
C ALA A 95 -22.64 -32.17 -34.00
N ASN A 96 -22.94 -33.03 -33.01
CA ASN A 96 -22.19 -33.12 -31.76
C ASN A 96 -21.12 -34.22 -31.87
N LEU A 97 -19.89 -33.83 -32.21
CA LEU A 97 -18.82 -34.79 -32.49
C LEU A 97 -18.21 -35.38 -31.20
N PRO A 98 -17.79 -36.66 -31.20
CA PRO A 98 -17.32 -37.35 -30.00
C PRO A 98 -15.98 -36.80 -29.48
N LEU A 99 -15.87 -36.51 -28.18
CA LEU A 99 -14.65 -35.97 -27.54
C LEU A 99 -13.85 -37.07 -26.80
N LEU A 100 -12.99 -37.82 -27.51
CA LEU A 100 -12.06 -38.82 -26.93
C LEU A 100 -10.58 -38.43 -27.16
N ARG A 101 -9.73 -38.76 -26.17
CA ARG A 101 -8.43 -38.12 -25.91
C ARG A 101 -7.31 -38.30 -26.97
N VAL A 102 -7.36 -39.29 -27.88
CA VAL A 102 -6.17 -39.65 -28.69
C VAL A 102 -6.43 -39.89 -30.19
N MET A 103 -7.69 -40.04 -30.65
CA MET A 103 -8.02 -40.26 -32.08
C MET A 103 -9.01 -39.23 -32.68
N CYS A 104 -9.45 -38.23 -31.91
CA CYS A 104 -10.63 -37.44 -32.29
C CYS A 104 -10.39 -36.31 -33.28
N ASN A 105 -9.21 -35.67 -33.33
CA ASN A 105 -9.03 -34.54 -34.23
C ASN A 105 -9.13 -35.00 -35.69
N ALA A 106 -8.38 -36.03 -36.11
CA ALA A 106 -8.47 -36.54 -37.49
C ALA A 106 -9.89 -36.99 -37.89
N MET A 107 -10.64 -37.58 -36.96
CA MET A 107 -12.04 -37.95 -37.19
C MET A 107 -12.94 -36.71 -37.31
N HIS A 108 -12.80 -35.72 -36.42
CA HIS A 108 -13.57 -34.47 -36.47
C HIS A 108 -13.34 -33.74 -37.80
N LEU A 109 -12.07 -33.55 -38.17
CA LEU A 109 -11.69 -32.92 -39.43
C LEU A 109 -12.31 -33.68 -40.61
N SER A 110 -12.22 -35.01 -40.63
CA SER A 110 -12.80 -35.82 -41.71
C SER A 110 -14.32 -35.72 -41.80
N ILE A 111 -15.03 -35.70 -40.65
CA ILE A 111 -16.48 -35.56 -40.63
C ILE A 111 -16.90 -34.18 -41.12
N VAL A 112 -16.22 -33.13 -40.65
CA VAL A 112 -16.52 -31.75 -41.08
C VAL A 112 -16.18 -31.59 -42.56
N ASP A 113 -15.06 -32.09 -43.06
CA ASP A 113 -14.72 -32.02 -44.49
C ASP A 113 -15.79 -32.70 -45.37
N LYS A 114 -16.28 -33.87 -44.95
CA LYS A 114 -17.39 -34.55 -45.63
C LYS A 114 -18.67 -33.73 -45.56
N ALA A 115 -19.03 -33.23 -44.38
CA ALA A 115 -20.22 -32.42 -44.17
C ALA A 115 -20.20 -31.09 -44.94
N CYS A 116 -19.02 -30.51 -45.10
CA CYS A 116 -18.78 -29.29 -45.87
C CYS A 116 -18.84 -29.51 -47.40
N LYS A 117 -18.56 -30.74 -47.86
CA LYS A 117 -18.77 -31.14 -49.27
C LYS A 117 -20.25 -31.40 -49.58
N ILE A 118 -21.03 -31.77 -48.57
CA ILE A 118 -22.48 -31.87 -48.68
C ILE A 118 -23.04 -30.45 -48.81
N GLY A 119 -24.01 -30.25 -49.69
CA GLY A 119 -24.63 -28.95 -49.85
C GLY A 119 -25.31 -28.51 -48.55
N PHE A 120 -24.97 -27.33 -48.04
CA PHE A 120 -25.78 -26.60 -47.07
C PHE A 120 -26.05 -25.17 -47.56
N ASP A 121 -27.26 -24.67 -47.30
CA ASP A 121 -27.72 -23.34 -47.73
C ASP A 121 -27.37 -22.24 -46.74
N LYS A 122 -27.56 -22.49 -45.44
CA LYS A 122 -27.32 -21.49 -44.40
C LYS A 122 -26.00 -21.72 -43.69
N TYR A 123 -25.90 -22.77 -42.87
CA TYR A 123 -24.73 -23.02 -42.04
C TYR A 123 -24.42 -24.52 -41.85
N ALA A 124 -23.16 -24.82 -41.58
CA ALA A 124 -22.74 -26.09 -41.01
C ALA A 124 -22.19 -25.86 -39.59
N ILE A 125 -22.74 -26.53 -38.58
CA ILE A 125 -22.53 -26.20 -37.16
C ILE A 125 -22.05 -27.45 -36.41
N PHE A 126 -20.89 -27.36 -35.77
CA PHE A 126 -20.29 -28.53 -35.12
C PHE A 126 -19.86 -28.21 -33.70
N SER A 127 -20.23 -29.07 -32.75
CA SER A 127 -19.54 -29.14 -31.46
C SER A 127 -18.30 -30.03 -31.62
N ILE A 128 -17.12 -29.47 -31.34
CA ILE A 128 -15.83 -30.10 -31.59
C ILE A 128 -14.86 -29.86 -30.43
N ASN A 129 -13.71 -30.53 -30.49
CA ASN A 129 -12.64 -30.36 -29.49
C ASN A 129 -12.08 -28.93 -29.53
N GLY A 130 -11.96 -28.29 -28.37
CA GLY A 130 -11.55 -26.89 -28.25
C GLY A 130 -10.12 -26.62 -28.70
N ASP A 131 -9.22 -27.60 -28.65
CA ASP A 131 -7.83 -27.42 -29.08
C ASP A 131 -7.67 -27.18 -30.59
N ILE A 132 -8.72 -27.38 -31.40
CA ILE A 132 -8.64 -27.31 -32.88
C ILE A 132 -8.30 -25.90 -33.38
N THR A 133 -8.73 -24.85 -32.68
CA THR A 133 -8.43 -23.45 -33.05
C THR A 133 -7.02 -23.03 -32.64
N LEU A 134 -6.41 -23.76 -31.69
CA LEU A 134 -5.12 -23.41 -31.09
C LEU A 134 -3.96 -24.19 -31.69
N ASN A 135 -4.15 -25.49 -31.97
CA ASN A 135 -3.08 -26.35 -32.45
C ASN A 135 -2.76 -26.15 -33.95
N THR A 136 -1.53 -26.46 -34.35
CA THR A 136 -1.03 -26.25 -35.72
C THR A 136 -1.81 -27.01 -36.79
N ILE A 137 -2.31 -28.21 -36.48
CA ILE A 137 -3.05 -29.04 -37.44
C ILE A 137 -4.42 -28.40 -37.73
N GLY A 138 -5.14 -28.00 -36.68
CA GLY A 138 -6.47 -27.40 -36.81
C GLY A 138 -6.42 -26.00 -37.42
N LYS A 139 -5.39 -25.18 -37.12
CA LYS A 139 -5.15 -23.90 -37.82
C LYS A 139 -4.96 -24.09 -39.32
N LYS A 140 -4.10 -25.03 -39.73
CA LYS A 140 -3.89 -25.36 -41.14
C LYS A 140 -5.17 -25.85 -41.81
N TRP A 141 -5.97 -26.63 -41.09
CA TRP A 141 -7.23 -27.14 -41.60
C TRP A 141 -8.28 -26.04 -41.78
N LEU A 142 -8.44 -25.12 -40.82
CA LEU A 142 -9.32 -23.96 -40.98
C LEU A 142 -8.93 -23.13 -42.20
N ASN A 143 -7.63 -22.85 -42.38
CA ASN A 143 -7.15 -22.15 -43.57
C ASN A 143 -7.47 -22.89 -44.87
N ASN A 144 -7.36 -24.23 -44.89
CA ASN A 144 -7.70 -25.01 -46.07
C ASN A 144 -9.19 -25.00 -46.38
N LEU A 145 -10.07 -24.98 -45.37
CA LEU A 145 -11.50 -24.79 -45.59
C LEU A 145 -11.80 -23.41 -46.19
N GLU A 146 -11.12 -22.37 -45.72
CA GLU A 146 -11.24 -21.00 -46.25
C GLU A 146 -10.79 -20.93 -47.72
N GLU A 147 -9.67 -21.56 -48.07
CA GLU A 147 -9.21 -21.70 -49.47
C GLU A 147 -10.25 -22.40 -50.37
N ASN A 148 -11.11 -23.24 -49.80
CA ASN A 148 -12.20 -23.92 -50.48
C ASN A 148 -13.55 -23.16 -50.40
N GLY A 149 -13.56 -21.90 -49.96
CA GLY A 149 -14.74 -21.05 -49.92
C GLY A 149 -15.66 -21.27 -48.71
N ILE A 150 -15.18 -21.97 -47.68
CA ILE A 150 -15.92 -22.29 -46.46
C ILE A 150 -15.26 -21.61 -45.27
N PHE A 151 -15.96 -20.66 -44.66
CA PHE A 151 -15.41 -19.80 -43.63
C PHE A 151 -16.04 -20.10 -42.27
N ALA A 152 -15.22 -20.17 -41.23
CA ALA A 152 -15.70 -20.21 -39.85
C ALA A 152 -16.28 -18.84 -39.49
N SER A 153 -17.60 -18.68 -39.63
CA SER A 153 -18.35 -17.45 -39.33
C SER A 153 -18.48 -17.17 -37.83
N ALA A 154 -18.51 -18.21 -37.00
CA ALA A 154 -18.48 -18.06 -35.55
C ALA A 154 -17.65 -19.14 -34.86
N ILE A 155 -16.95 -18.76 -33.80
CA ILE A 155 -16.24 -19.64 -32.87
C ILE A 155 -16.73 -19.33 -31.47
N ILE A 156 -17.44 -20.29 -30.87
CA ILE A 156 -18.14 -20.11 -29.60
C ILE A 156 -17.57 -21.07 -28.58
N ASP A 157 -16.97 -20.53 -27.53
CA ASP A 157 -16.38 -21.29 -26.45
C ASP A 157 -17.45 -21.83 -25.50
N LEU A 158 -17.37 -23.11 -25.17
CA LEU A 158 -18.23 -23.75 -24.19
C LEU A 158 -17.53 -23.85 -22.82
N PRO A 159 -18.28 -23.87 -21.70
CA PRO A 159 -17.68 -23.96 -20.38
C PRO A 159 -17.04 -25.32 -20.15
N SER A 160 -16.01 -25.36 -19.30
CA SER A 160 -15.38 -26.63 -18.90
C SER A 160 -16.40 -27.51 -18.17
N GLY A 161 -16.51 -28.77 -18.57
CA GLY A 161 -17.38 -29.73 -17.93
C GLY A 161 -18.78 -29.87 -18.52
N VAL A 162 -19.06 -29.28 -19.70
CA VAL A 162 -20.30 -29.54 -20.47
C VAL A 162 -20.58 -31.05 -20.66
N TYR A 163 -19.52 -31.85 -20.78
CA TYR A 163 -19.61 -33.31 -20.93
C TYR A 163 -19.37 -34.08 -19.63
N THR A 164 -19.47 -33.45 -18.46
CA THR A 164 -19.29 -34.12 -17.15
C THR A 164 -20.45 -35.11 -16.89
N PRO A 165 -20.20 -36.31 -16.30
CA PRO A 165 -18.92 -36.83 -15.82
C PRO A 165 -18.09 -37.58 -16.89
N VAL A 166 -18.56 -37.63 -18.15
CA VAL A 166 -17.92 -38.39 -19.23
C VAL A 166 -16.55 -37.81 -19.60
N SER A 167 -16.43 -36.48 -19.68
CA SER A 167 -15.20 -35.80 -20.06
C SER A 167 -15.13 -34.36 -19.52
N LEU A 168 -13.93 -33.93 -19.15
CA LEU A 168 -13.60 -32.54 -18.80
C LEU A 168 -12.95 -31.77 -19.97
N VAL A 169 -12.88 -32.38 -21.16
CA VAL A 169 -12.26 -31.77 -22.35
C VAL A 169 -13.01 -30.50 -22.72
N ALA A 170 -12.26 -29.42 -22.99
CA ALA A 170 -12.81 -28.18 -23.50
C ALA A 170 -13.39 -28.40 -24.90
N SER A 171 -14.55 -27.80 -25.16
CA SER A 171 -15.25 -27.92 -26.45
C SER A 171 -15.65 -26.54 -26.95
N LYS A 172 -15.91 -26.46 -28.25
CA LYS A 172 -16.34 -25.23 -28.92
C LYS A 172 -17.42 -25.59 -29.93
N ILE A 173 -18.31 -24.64 -30.20
CA ILE A 173 -19.19 -24.68 -31.35
C ILE A 173 -18.58 -23.81 -32.44
N ILE A 174 -18.35 -24.39 -33.62
CA ILE A 174 -17.95 -23.63 -34.81
C ILE A 174 -19.10 -23.62 -35.81
N ILE A 175 -19.45 -22.42 -36.29
CA ILE A 175 -20.45 -22.19 -37.33
C ILE A 175 -19.70 -21.85 -38.61
N PHE A 176 -19.87 -22.68 -39.64
CA PHE A 176 -19.32 -22.47 -40.98
C PHE A 176 -20.38 -21.95 -41.94
N SER A 177 -19.98 -21.04 -42.82
CA SER A 177 -20.80 -20.54 -43.93
C SER A 177 -20.03 -20.60 -45.25
N LYS A 178 -20.74 -20.56 -46.37
CA LYS A 178 -20.14 -20.36 -47.69
C LYS A 178 -19.93 -18.87 -47.98
N GLY A 179 -18.94 -18.57 -48.81
CA GLY A 179 -18.63 -17.22 -49.27
C GLY A 179 -17.68 -16.49 -48.33
N GLU A 180 -16.89 -15.59 -48.92
CA GLU A 180 -15.80 -14.86 -48.25
C GLU A 180 -16.30 -14.01 -47.08
N LYS A 181 -15.51 -13.99 -46.00
CA LYS A 181 -15.80 -13.27 -44.75
C LYS A 181 -14.55 -12.57 -44.22
N ASP A 182 -14.63 -11.26 -44.07
CA ASP A 182 -13.53 -10.44 -43.51
C ASP A 182 -13.47 -10.49 -41.98
N ASP A 183 -14.54 -10.94 -41.33
CA ASP A 183 -14.67 -11.00 -39.88
C ASP A 183 -15.15 -12.36 -39.38
N VAL A 184 -15.01 -12.55 -38.06
CA VAL A 184 -15.45 -13.75 -37.34
C VAL A 184 -16.13 -13.34 -36.04
N PHE A 185 -17.22 -14.02 -35.71
CA PHE A 185 -17.92 -13.84 -34.45
C PHE A 185 -17.31 -14.72 -33.35
N LEU A 186 -16.80 -14.09 -32.30
CA LEU A 186 -16.26 -14.77 -31.12
C LEU A 186 -17.22 -14.60 -29.94
N ALA A 187 -17.55 -15.69 -29.27
CA ALA A 187 -18.38 -15.66 -28.07
C ALA A 187 -17.99 -16.77 -27.09
N LYS A 188 -18.52 -16.68 -25.87
CA LYS A 188 -18.45 -17.75 -24.87
C LYS A 188 -19.80 -17.90 -24.19
N VAL A 189 -20.34 -19.10 -24.24
CA VAL A 189 -21.53 -19.50 -23.48
C VAL A 189 -21.05 -19.92 -22.09
N ASN A 190 -21.51 -19.26 -21.03
CA ASN A 190 -21.19 -19.69 -19.66
C ASN A 190 -22.32 -20.55 -19.08
N ASN A 191 -23.55 -20.29 -19.49
CA ASN A 191 -24.77 -20.96 -19.02
C ASN A 191 -25.80 -21.02 -20.16
N ILE A 192 -26.89 -21.77 -19.95
CA ILE A 192 -27.95 -21.98 -20.96
C ILE A 192 -28.64 -20.65 -21.32
N GLN A 193 -28.76 -19.71 -20.39
CA GLN A 193 -29.43 -18.43 -20.60
C GLN A 193 -28.68 -17.52 -21.60
N ASP A 194 -27.36 -17.71 -21.76
CA ASP A 194 -26.57 -16.95 -22.72
C ASP A 194 -26.89 -17.32 -24.19
N ILE A 195 -27.33 -18.56 -24.44
CA ILE A 195 -27.45 -19.16 -25.77
C ILE A 195 -28.29 -18.31 -26.72
N GLU A 196 -29.49 -17.91 -26.29
CA GLU A 196 -30.43 -17.20 -27.15
C GLU A 196 -29.83 -15.86 -27.62
N LEU A 197 -29.19 -15.13 -26.70
CA LEU A 197 -28.62 -13.83 -26.98
C LEU A 197 -27.35 -13.94 -27.83
N VAL A 198 -26.49 -14.94 -27.57
CA VAL A 198 -25.31 -15.23 -28.41
C VAL A 198 -25.71 -15.50 -29.85
N ILE A 199 -26.70 -16.37 -30.08
CA ILE A 199 -27.22 -16.68 -31.41
C ILE A 199 -27.85 -15.43 -32.05
N THR A 200 -28.65 -14.68 -31.30
CA THR A 200 -29.29 -13.46 -31.81
C THR A 200 -28.28 -12.40 -32.20
N ASN A 201 -27.19 -12.24 -31.43
CA ASN A 201 -26.10 -11.31 -31.74
C ASN A 201 -25.31 -11.77 -32.97
N PHE A 202 -25.06 -13.07 -33.11
CA PHE A 202 -24.44 -13.64 -34.30
C PHE A 202 -25.29 -13.38 -35.55
N LEU A 203 -26.57 -13.78 -35.55
CA LEU A 203 -27.45 -13.68 -36.72
C LEU A 203 -27.71 -12.23 -37.15
N ASN A 204 -27.76 -11.29 -36.19
CA ASN A 204 -27.97 -9.87 -36.47
C ASN A 204 -26.66 -9.09 -36.70
N HIS A 205 -25.53 -9.77 -36.80
CA HIS A 205 -24.22 -9.15 -36.98
C HIS A 205 -23.92 -8.05 -35.93
N LYS A 206 -24.28 -8.32 -34.67
CA LYS A 206 -24.25 -7.35 -33.57
C LYS A 206 -23.17 -7.71 -32.55
N SER A 207 -22.27 -6.78 -32.31
CA SER A 207 -21.32 -6.84 -31.19
C SER A 207 -21.99 -6.42 -29.87
N SER A 208 -21.96 -7.28 -28.86
CA SER A 208 -22.53 -7.03 -27.53
C SER A 208 -21.68 -6.04 -26.72
N LYS A 209 -22.33 -5.38 -25.74
CA LYS A 209 -21.64 -4.64 -24.67
C LYS A 209 -21.04 -5.59 -23.62
N ILE A 210 -21.69 -6.72 -23.39
CA ILE A 210 -21.19 -7.79 -22.53
C ILE A 210 -20.36 -8.70 -23.44
N GLU A 211 -19.03 -8.65 -23.31
CA GLU A 211 -18.09 -9.22 -24.29
C GLU A 211 -18.34 -10.70 -24.61
N HIS A 212 -18.59 -11.55 -23.60
CA HIS A 212 -18.79 -12.99 -23.81
C HIS A 212 -20.06 -13.33 -24.60
N LEU A 213 -21.03 -12.41 -24.68
CA LEU A 213 -22.26 -12.59 -25.44
C LEU A 213 -22.09 -12.31 -26.94
N GLY A 214 -20.86 -11.98 -27.39
CA GLY A 214 -20.53 -11.90 -28.80
C GLY A 214 -19.76 -10.64 -29.20
N LYS A 215 -18.66 -10.84 -29.93
CA LYS A 215 -17.89 -9.79 -30.59
C LYS A 215 -17.50 -10.21 -32.01
N TRP A 216 -17.74 -9.31 -32.96
CA TRP A 216 -17.16 -9.41 -34.30
C TRP A 216 -15.75 -8.83 -34.27
N VAL A 217 -14.78 -9.60 -34.74
CA VAL A 217 -13.37 -9.21 -34.84
C VAL A 217 -12.86 -9.46 -36.25
N ILE A 218 -11.79 -8.77 -36.64
CA ILE A 218 -11.15 -8.97 -37.95
C ILE A 218 -10.62 -10.40 -38.02
N ARG A 219 -10.87 -11.08 -39.13
CA ARG A 219 -10.44 -12.47 -39.34
C ARG A 219 -8.92 -12.56 -39.26
N GLY A 220 -8.43 -13.57 -38.54
CA GLY A 220 -7.00 -13.83 -38.33
C GLY A 220 -6.37 -13.12 -37.13
N GLU A 221 -7.04 -12.12 -36.52
CA GLU A 221 -6.50 -11.46 -35.32
C GLU A 221 -6.49 -12.39 -34.09
N TYR A 222 -7.60 -13.11 -33.88
CA TYR A 222 -7.77 -13.99 -32.73
C TYR A 222 -8.31 -15.36 -33.17
N PRO A 223 -7.71 -16.48 -32.70
CA PRO A 223 -8.16 -17.81 -33.08
C PRO A 223 -9.47 -18.23 -32.39
N ASP A 224 -9.80 -17.64 -31.24
CA ASP A 224 -11.01 -17.92 -30.46
C ASP A 224 -11.30 -16.82 -29.42
N TYR A 225 -12.47 -16.93 -28.76
CA TYR A 225 -12.88 -15.98 -27.73
C TYR A 225 -11.95 -15.98 -26.52
N LEU A 226 -11.49 -17.15 -26.05
CA LEU A 226 -10.56 -17.23 -24.92
C LEU A 226 -9.27 -16.43 -25.16
N THR A 227 -8.71 -16.48 -26.37
CA THR A 227 -7.51 -15.72 -26.73
C THR A 227 -7.79 -14.22 -26.79
N TYR A 228 -8.93 -13.84 -27.38
CA TYR A 228 -9.41 -12.45 -27.41
C TYR A 228 -9.61 -11.89 -25.99
N GLU A 229 -10.31 -12.63 -25.12
CA GLU A 229 -10.55 -12.25 -23.73
C GLU A 229 -9.23 -12.11 -22.96
N ASN A 230 -8.29 -13.04 -23.15
CA ASN A 230 -6.99 -12.98 -22.49
C ASN A 230 -6.18 -11.75 -22.93
N HIS A 231 -6.17 -11.45 -24.23
CA HIS A 231 -5.51 -10.28 -24.78
C HIS A 231 -6.09 -8.98 -24.21
N ASN A 232 -7.43 -8.84 -24.18
CA ASN A 232 -8.07 -7.66 -23.59
C ASN A 232 -7.79 -7.52 -22.10
N ARG A 233 -7.72 -8.63 -21.36
CA ARG A 233 -7.34 -8.62 -19.94
C ARG A 233 -5.90 -8.15 -19.74
N ILE A 234 -4.97 -8.59 -20.59
CA ILE A 234 -3.59 -8.10 -20.60
C ILE A 234 -3.57 -6.60 -20.86
N LEU A 235 -4.23 -6.10 -21.92
CA LEU A 235 -4.29 -4.67 -22.24
C LEU A 235 -4.86 -3.84 -21.07
N ASN A 236 -5.93 -4.31 -20.43
CA ASN A 236 -6.52 -3.62 -19.29
C ASN A 236 -5.57 -3.56 -18.08
N LEU A 237 -4.82 -4.64 -17.81
CA LEU A 237 -3.81 -4.67 -16.76
C LEU A 237 -2.63 -3.74 -17.09
N GLU A 238 -2.14 -3.77 -18.32
CA GLU A 238 -1.08 -2.89 -18.82
C GLU A 238 -1.47 -1.41 -18.66
N GLN A 239 -2.66 -1.01 -19.11
CA GLN A 239 -3.16 0.37 -18.96
C GLN A 239 -3.32 0.78 -17.50
N LYS A 240 -3.76 -0.13 -16.62
CA LYS A 240 -3.86 0.13 -15.19
C LYS A 240 -2.48 0.35 -14.56
N LEU A 241 -1.50 -0.46 -14.95
CA LEU A 241 -0.11 -0.32 -14.52
C LEU A 241 0.47 1.01 -15.01
N GLU A 242 0.33 1.34 -16.30
CA GLU A 242 0.80 2.60 -16.88
C GLU A 242 0.32 3.83 -16.10
N ARG A 243 -1.00 3.90 -15.82
CA ARG A 243 -1.61 5.00 -15.07
C ARG A 243 -1.11 5.10 -13.63
N ASN A 244 -0.94 3.95 -12.95
CA ASN A 244 -0.58 3.93 -11.54
C ASN A 244 0.90 4.24 -11.29
N TYR A 245 1.77 3.90 -12.25
CA TYR A 245 3.22 4.05 -12.11
C TYR A 245 3.77 5.28 -12.82
N GLN A 246 2.95 6.05 -13.56
CA GLN A 246 3.37 7.28 -14.27
C GLN A 246 4.57 7.04 -15.21
N GLY A 247 4.61 5.89 -15.88
CA GLY A 247 5.70 5.49 -16.74
C GLY A 247 5.20 4.85 -18.03
N GLU A 248 5.92 5.05 -19.12
CA GLU A 248 5.61 4.45 -20.42
C GLU A 248 5.73 2.92 -20.34
N LEU A 249 4.78 2.21 -20.95
CA LEU A 249 4.86 0.76 -21.08
C LEU A 249 5.97 0.36 -22.04
N LYS A 250 6.94 -0.43 -21.55
CA LYS A 250 8.00 -1.02 -22.35
C LYS A 250 7.98 -2.53 -22.23
N SER A 251 8.24 -3.20 -23.33
CA SER A 251 8.38 -4.66 -23.34
C SER A 251 9.68 -5.04 -22.61
N LEU A 252 9.71 -6.20 -21.95
CA LEU A 252 10.96 -6.71 -21.39
C LEU A 252 12.04 -6.92 -22.46
N SER A 253 11.65 -7.12 -23.73
CA SER A 253 12.58 -7.10 -24.87
C SER A 253 13.34 -5.76 -25.02
N ASP A 254 12.72 -4.62 -24.70
CA ASP A 254 13.33 -3.29 -24.79
C ASP A 254 14.25 -2.96 -23.60
N LEU A 255 14.07 -3.69 -22.49
CA LEU A 255 14.72 -3.43 -21.20
C LEU A 255 15.85 -4.44 -20.89
N HIS A 256 15.81 -5.61 -21.52
CA HIS A 256 16.79 -6.65 -21.26
C HIS A 256 18.10 -6.44 -22.04
N VAL A 257 19.20 -6.91 -21.44
CA VAL A 257 20.47 -7.18 -22.11
C VAL A 257 20.50 -8.62 -22.60
N LYS A 258 20.01 -9.57 -21.78
CA LYS A 258 20.03 -11.00 -22.09
C LYS A 258 18.99 -11.77 -21.29
N LEU A 259 18.34 -12.74 -21.94
CA LEU A 259 17.44 -13.71 -21.31
C LEU A 259 18.06 -15.11 -21.39
N GLU A 260 18.12 -15.79 -20.26
CA GLU A 260 18.69 -17.13 -20.16
C GLU A 260 17.72 -18.09 -19.46
N ARG A 261 17.66 -19.32 -19.97
CA ARG A 261 17.01 -20.43 -19.26
C ARG A 261 17.98 -21.03 -18.28
N SER A 262 17.48 -21.47 -17.13
CA SER A 262 18.30 -22.23 -16.19
C SER A 262 18.96 -23.42 -16.90
N PRO A 263 20.29 -23.57 -16.78
CA PRO A 263 20.98 -24.76 -17.24
C PRO A 263 20.54 -25.97 -16.38
N LYS A 264 20.87 -27.20 -16.84
CA LYS A 264 20.53 -28.44 -16.11
C LYS A 264 21.12 -28.49 -14.70
N THR A 265 22.24 -27.82 -14.48
CA THR A 265 22.95 -27.72 -13.20
C THR A 265 22.43 -26.59 -12.30
N GLY A 266 21.45 -25.80 -12.77
CA GLY A 266 21.01 -24.57 -12.12
C GLY A 266 22.00 -23.42 -12.28
N PHE A 267 21.55 -22.20 -11.99
CA PHE A 267 22.43 -21.03 -11.87
C PHE A 267 23.36 -21.22 -10.66
N GLN A 268 24.65 -20.91 -10.83
CA GLN A 268 25.69 -21.10 -9.80
C GLN A 268 26.45 -19.79 -9.52
N ASP A 269 26.23 -18.78 -10.36
CA ASP A 269 26.89 -17.50 -10.40
C ASP A 269 25.89 -16.39 -10.09
N GLU A 270 26.25 -15.53 -9.14
CA GLU A 270 25.53 -14.27 -8.86
C GLU A 270 26.00 -13.21 -9.86
N ILE A 271 25.05 -12.48 -10.44
CA ILE A 271 25.29 -11.43 -11.42
C ILE A 271 24.59 -10.16 -10.94
N GLU A 272 25.22 -9.00 -11.13
CA GLU A 272 24.55 -7.72 -10.86
C GLU A 272 23.51 -7.39 -11.94
N SER A 273 22.55 -6.53 -11.61
CA SER A 273 21.53 -6.07 -12.57
C SER A 273 20.69 -7.21 -13.18
N VAL A 274 20.19 -8.11 -12.33
CA VAL A 274 19.49 -9.32 -12.76
C VAL A 274 18.21 -9.54 -11.97
N ILE A 275 17.20 -10.13 -12.64
CA ILE A 275 16.04 -10.73 -11.98
C ILE A 275 15.85 -12.18 -12.42
N TYR A 276 15.25 -12.98 -11.54
CA TYR A 276 14.90 -14.37 -11.79
C TYR A 276 13.39 -14.52 -11.82
N ILE A 277 12.85 -14.88 -12.99
CA ILE A 277 11.41 -14.96 -13.24
C ILE A 277 10.95 -16.41 -13.16
N PRO A 278 10.04 -16.77 -12.24
CA PRO A 278 9.44 -18.10 -12.18
C PRO A 278 8.70 -18.43 -13.47
N ARG A 279 8.95 -19.63 -13.98
CA ARG A 279 8.32 -20.16 -15.19
C ARG A 279 6.88 -20.62 -14.97
N ILE A 280 6.54 -20.95 -13.73
CA ILE A 280 5.27 -21.57 -13.35
C ILE A 280 4.73 -20.94 -12.07
N GLY A 281 3.40 -20.93 -11.94
CA GLY A 281 2.72 -20.53 -10.72
C GLY A 281 2.89 -19.05 -10.35
N LYS A 282 2.73 -18.77 -9.05
CA LYS A 282 2.67 -17.41 -8.48
C LYS A 282 3.88 -17.05 -7.62
N SER A 283 4.96 -17.84 -7.67
CA SER A 283 6.18 -17.54 -6.90
C SER A 283 6.71 -16.14 -7.23
N ASN A 284 7.44 -15.55 -6.29
CA ASN A 284 8.00 -14.22 -6.48
C ASN A 284 9.14 -14.24 -7.50
N VAL A 285 9.24 -13.16 -8.29
CA VAL A 285 10.47 -12.76 -8.97
C VAL A 285 11.45 -12.29 -7.91
N VAL A 286 12.70 -12.74 -8.01
CA VAL A 286 13.75 -12.43 -7.04
C VAL A 286 14.99 -11.91 -7.74
N THR A 287 15.86 -11.20 -7.02
CA THR A 287 17.11 -10.65 -7.57
C THR A 287 18.34 -11.50 -7.23
N ARG A 288 18.20 -12.52 -6.37
CA ARG A 288 19.30 -13.39 -5.91
C ARG A 288 18.92 -14.86 -5.95
N ILE A 289 19.91 -15.73 -6.13
CA ILE A 289 19.68 -17.19 -6.18
C ILE A 289 19.26 -17.72 -4.79
N ALA A 290 19.79 -17.13 -3.72
CA ALA A 290 19.47 -17.51 -2.34
C ALA A 290 17.98 -17.38 -1.98
N ASP A 291 17.23 -16.54 -2.70
CA ASP A 291 15.81 -16.28 -2.46
C ASP A 291 14.88 -17.23 -3.24
N PHE A 292 15.42 -18.26 -3.90
CA PHE A 292 14.64 -19.22 -4.69
C PHE A 292 13.70 -20.05 -3.81
N THR A 293 12.42 -20.04 -4.17
CA THR A 293 11.40 -20.91 -3.56
C THR A 293 11.07 -22.15 -4.39
N LEU A 294 11.54 -22.19 -5.64
CA LEU A 294 11.34 -23.29 -6.58
C LEU A 294 12.69 -23.89 -6.99
N LYS A 295 12.68 -25.08 -7.60
CA LYS A 295 13.88 -25.66 -8.21
C LYS A 295 14.42 -24.72 -9.29
N SER A 296 15.74 -24.55 -9.35
CA SER A 296 16.44 -23.61 -10.25
C SER A 296 15.98 -23.69 -11.73
N GLN A 297 15.72 -24.91 -12.23
CA GLN A 297 15.19 -25.18 -13.59
C GLN A 297 13.86 -24.49 -13.93
N ASN A 298 13.13 -24.03 -12.91
CA ASN A 298 11.85 -23.33 -13.04
C ASN A 298 12.00 -21.81 -13.03
N TYR A 299 13.22 -21.27 -13.23
CA TYR A 299 13.46 -19.84 -13.39
C TYR A 299 14.06 -19.51 -14.74
N PHE A 300 13.71 -18.33 -15.25
CA PHE A 300 14.49 -17.59 -16.23
C PHE A 300 15.39 -16.60 -15.50
N ARG A 301 16.58 -16.34 -16.05
CA ARG A 301 17.46 -15.25 -15.62
C ARG A 301 17.39 -14.13 -16.67
N LEU A 302 16.93 -12.96 -16.26
CA LEU A 302 16.83 -11.77 -17.11
C LEU A 302 17.84 -10.75 -16.62
N ILE A 303 18.89 -10.54 -17.41
CA ILE A 303 19.89 -9.48 -17.19
C ILE A 303 19.34 -8.22 -17.83
N ILE A 304 19.27 -7.13 -17.07
CA ILE A 304 18.60 -5.89 -17.48
C ILE A 304 19.57 -4.72 -17.62
N ASP A 305 19.19 -3.75 -18.44
CA ASP A 305 19.93 -2.49 -18.55
C ASP A 305 19.58 -1.58 -17.38
N HIS A 306 20.48 -1.53 -16.40
CA HIS A 306 20.32 -0.76 -15.16
C HIS A 306 20.21 0.77 -15.39
N ASN A 307 20.54 1.27 -16.58
CA ASN A 307 20.31 2.68 -16.92
C ASN A 307 18.83 2.97 -17.24
N LYS A 308 18.04 1.93 -17.55
CA LYS A 308 16.62 2.06 -17.89
C LYS A 308 15.71 1.72 -16.72
N ILE A 309 16.03 0.68 -15.96
CA ILE A 309 15.20 0.20 -14.85
C ILE A 309 16.04 -0.54 -13.80
N PHE A 310 15.74 -0.30 -12.52
CA PHE A 310 16.36 -1.05 -11.42
C PHE A 310 15.80 -2.48 -11.33
N PRO A 311 16.64 -3.49 -11.08
CA PRO A 311 16.19 -4.88 -10.95
C PRO A 311 15.18 -5.08 -9.82
N GLU A 312 15.41 -4.42 -8.69
CA GLU A 312 14.56 -4.45 -7.51
C GLU A 312 13.19 -3.84 -7.84
N PHE A 313 13.16 -2.75 -8.61
CA PHE A 313 11.91 -2.11 -9.01
C PHE A 313 11.13 -3.00 -9.98
N LEU A 314 11.79 -3.61 -10.96
CA LEU A 314 11.15 -4.54 -11.87
C LEU A 314 10.58 -5.77 -11.13
N ALA A 315 11.36 -6.34 -10.20
CA ALA A 315 10.90 -7.42 -9.34
C ALA A 315 9.71 -7.00 -8.48
N PHE A 316 9.73 -5.79 -7.91
CA PHE A 316 8.63 -5.19 -7.15
C PHE A 316 7.34 -5.14 -7.99
N VAL A 317 7.38 -4.54 -9.19
CA VAL A 317 6.22 -4.43 -10.08
C VAL A 317 5.66 -5.81 -10.43
N LEU A 318 6.53 -6.74 -10.84
CA LEU A 318 6.14 -8.10 -11.22
C LEU A 318 5.60 -8.93 -10.04
N ASN A 319 5.88 -8.55 -8.79
CA ASN A 319 5.40 -9.22 -7.59
C ASN A 319 4.13 -8.59 -6.99
N THR A 320 3.67 -7.46 -7.52
CA THR A 320 2.35 -6.94 -7.19
C THR A 320 1.24 -7.89 -7.67
N GLU A 321 0.02 -7.76 -7.13
CA GLU A 321 -1.14 -8.55 -7.58
C GLU A 321 -1.36 -8.44 -9.10
N ALA A 322 -1.26 -7.22 -9.64
CA ALA A 322 -1.38 -6.97 -11.06
C ALA A 322 -0.21 -7.58 -11.87
N GLY A 323 1.02 -7.48 -11.36
CA GLY A 323 2.20 -8.08 -12.01
C GLY A 323 2.16 -9.61 -12.03
N ILE A 324 1.73 -10.23 -10.93
CA ILE A 324 1.55 -11.69 -10.84
C ILE A 324 0.47 -12.14 -11.84
N GLU A 325 -0.68 -11.47 -11.84
CA GLU A 325 -1.77 -11.78 -12.78
C GLU A 325 -1.32 -11.60 -14.24
N LEU A 326 -0.58 -10.53 -14.55
CA LEU A 326 0.00 -10.31 -15.87
C LEU A 326 0.87 -11.51 -16.28
N ARG A 327 1.84 -11.92 -15.44
CA ARG A 327 2.68 -13.10 -15.74
C ARG A 327 1.86 -14.37 -15.99
N LEU A 328 0.79 -14.60 -15.23
CA LEU A 328 -0.08 -15.78 -15.43
C LEU A 328 -0.82 -15.74 -16.76
N ARG A 329 -1.25 -14.55 -17.21
CA ARG A 329 -1.96 -14.37 -18.49
C ARG A 329 -1.06 -14.63 -19.70
N TYR A 330 0.24 -14.40 -19.56
CA TYR A 330 1.25 -14.74 -20.57
C TYR A 330 1.62 -16.24 -20.58
N MET A 331 1.25 -17.02 -19.56
CA MET A 331 1.56 -18.45 -19.54
C MET A 331 0.78 -19.21 -20.61
N THR A 332 1.50 -19.96 -21.44
CA THR A 332 0.90 -20.86 -22.43
C THR A 332 0.48 -22.19 -21.79
N GLY A 333 -0.62 -22.79 -22.27
CA GLY A 333 -1.10 -24.11 -21.82
C GLY A 333 -2.27 -24.09 -20.81
N ALA A 334 -2.85 -22.93 -20.50
CA ALA A 334 -4.05 -22.83 -19.69
C ALA A 334 -5.22 -23.59 -20.33
N GLY A 335 -5.77 -24.59 -19.64
CA GLY A 335 -6.85 -25.46 -20.16
C GLY A 335 -6.38 -26.79 -20.78
N THR A 336 -5.06 -27.03 -20.87
CA THR A 336 -4.49 -28.31 -21.28
C THR A 336 -4.15 -29.20 -20.06
N ALA A 337 -3.84 -30.48 -20.29
CA ALA A 337 -3.37 -31.39 -19.23
C ALA A 337 -1.94 -31.07 -18.73
N THR A 338 -1.27 -30.08 -19.34
CA THR A 338 0.09 -29.66 -19.00
C THR A 338 0.05 -28.44 -18.09
N ILE A 339 0.96 -28.38 -17.11
CA ILE A 339 1.11 -27.23 -16.22
C ILE A 339 1.45 -25.99 -17.08
N PRO A 340 0.63 -24.91 -17.04
CA PRO A 340 0.92 -23.70 -17.79
C PRO A 340 2.27 -23.12 -17.41
N SER A 341 3.02 -22.63 -18.40
CA SER A 341 4.34 -22.08 -18.14
C SER A 341 4.70 -20.96 -19.11
N LEU A 342 5.58 -20.07 -18.66
CA LEU A 342 6.21 -19.07 -19.51
C LEU A 342 7.27 -19.72 -20.41
N ASN A 343 7.21 -19.41 -21.70
CA ASN A 343 8.30 -19.62 -22.64
C ASN A 343 9.16 -18.33 -22.77
N SER A 344 10.20 -18.35 -23.60
CA SER A 344 11.12 -17.21 -23.70
C SER A 344 10.50 -16.00 -24.40
N ALA A 345 9.65 -16.22 -25.40
CA ALA A 345 8.91 -15.15 -26.08
C ALA A 345 7.89 -14.53 -25.12
N ASP A 346 7.14 -15.37 -24.39
CA ASP A 346 6.17 -14.91 -23.39
C ASP A 346 6.82 -13.93 -22.38
N VAL A 347 8.02 -14.26 -21.89
CA VAL A 347 8.76 -13.38 -20.96
C VAL A 347 9.10 -12.04 -21.62
N LEU A 348 9.62 -12.06 -22.85
CA LEU A 348 10.05 -10.84 -23.54
C LEU A 348 8.88 -9.95 -23.94
N ASP A 349 7.71 -10.53 -24.21
CA ASP A 349 6.50 -9.80 -24.61
C ASP A 349 5.76 -9.13 -23.44
N ILE A 350 6.11 -9.45 -22.18
CA ILE A 350 5.54 -8.79 -21.00
C ILE A 350 5.88 -7.29 -21.07
N LYS A 351 4.86 -6.44 -20.98
CA LYS A 351 5.05 -4.98 -20.89
C LYS A 351 4.87 -4.50 -19.46
N ILE A 352 5.78 -3.65 -19.02
CA ILE A 352 5.75 -3.06 -17.68
C ILE A 352 5.99 -1.55 -17.77
N PRO A 353 5.42 -0.76 -16.85
CA PRO A 353 5.63 0.68 -16.82
C PRO A 353 7.06 1.00 -16.36
N VAL A 354 7.71 1.91 -17.08
CA VAL A 354 9.06 2.39 -16.75
C VAL A 354 9.00 3.87 -16.40
N PRO A 355 8.80 4.22 -15.11
CA PRO A 355 8.89 5.60 -14.66
C PRO A 355 10.34 6.08 -14.59
N ASP A 356 10.55 7.36 -14.30
CA ASP A 356 11.89 7.90 -14.11
C ASP A 356 12.63 7.23 -12.94
N ILE A 357 13.97 7.31 -12.98
CA ILE A 357 14.88 6.69 -12.01
C ILE A 357 14.64 7.22 -10.59
N GLU A 358 14.27 8.49 -10.42
CA GLU A 358 14.03 9.09 -9.11
C GLU A 358 12.79 8.50 -8.45
N PHE A 359 11.70 8.35 -9.21
CA PHE A 359 10.47 7.70 -8.79
C PHE A 359 10.73 6.25 -8.36
N GLN A 360 11.48 5.49 -9.16
CA GLN A 360 11.83 4.10 -8.85
C GLN A 360 12.55 4.00 -7.49
N ILE A 361 13.55 4.85 -7.25
CA ILE A 361 14.31 4.87 -5.98
C ILE A 361 13.40 5.24 -4.80
N LYS A 362 12.51 6.23 -4.96
CA LYS A 362 11.59 6.65 -3.89
C LYS A 362 10.64 5.52 -3.49
N ILE A 363 10.06 4.81 -4.46
CA ILE A 363 9.17 3.68 -4.19
C ILE A 363 9.92 2.54 -3.49
N LEU A 364 11.12 2.18 -3.96
CA LEU A 364 11.90 1.12 -3.35
C LEU A 364 12.30 1.45 -1.90
N LYS A 365 12.72 2.70 -1.64
CA LYS A 365 13.02 3.14 -0.27
C LYS A 365 11.79 3.08 0.63
N LEU A 366 10.64 3.53 0.14
CA LEU A 366 9.39 3.48 0.89
C LEU A 366 8.95 2.04 1.16
N ASP A 367 9.06 1.15 0.19
CA ASP A 367 8.73 -0.27 0.37
C ASP A 367 9.65 -0.93 1.41
N ASP A 368 10.96 -0.66 1.35
CA ASP A 368 11.91 -1.15 2.36
C ASP A 368 11.55 -0.64 3.77
N GLU A 369 11.22 0.65 3.91
CA GLU A 369 10.77 1.22 5.19
C GLU A 369 9.48 0.53 5.69
N LEU A 370 8.52 0.26 4.81
CA LEU A 370 7.29 -0.48 5.14
C LEU A 370 7.59 -1.93 5.56
N GLN A 371 8.51 -2.62 4.86
CA GLN A 371 8.93 -3.97 5.21
C GLN A 371 9.65 -4.02 6.56
N GLN A 372 10.49 -3.04 6.87
CA GLN A 372 11.13 -2.91 8.18
C GLN A 372 10.08 -2.72 9.30
N ILE A 373 9.08 -1.86 9.09
CA ILE A 373 7.98 -1.66 10.03
C ILE A 373 7.20 -2.96 10.23
N ALA A 374 6.84 -3.65 9.14
CA ALA A 374 6.10 -4.92 9.22
C ALA A 374 6.90 -6.00 9.98
N THR A 375 8.21 -6.10 9.71
CA THR A 375 9.11 -7.03 10.40
C THR A 375 9.21 -6.71 11.89
N THR A 376 9.37 -5.44 12.23
CA THR A 376 9.44 -5.01 13.64
C THR A 376 8.12 -5.29 14.36
N SER A 377 6.98 -5.04 13.72
CA SER A 377 5.65 -5.37 14.26
C SER A 377 5.48 -6.87 14.50
N SER A 378 5.91 -7.71 13.55
CA SER A 378 5.89 -9.17 13.70
C SER A 378 6.75 -9.63 14.88
N ASN A 379 7.97 -9.08 15.00
CA ASN A 379 8.89 -9.39 16.09
C ASN A 379 8.32 -8.98 17.46
N LEU A 380 7.66 -7.82 17.56
CA LEU A 380 6.99 -7.38 18.79
C LEU A 380 5.83 -8.31 19.18
N ARG A 381 5.02 -8.75 18.20
CA ARG A 381 3.96 -9.73 18.44
C ARG A 381 4.53 -11.05 18.94
N GLU A 382 5.62 -11.53 18.35
CA GLU A 382 6.29 -12.75 18.78
C GLU A 382 6.88 -12.61 20.20
N LYS A 383 7.52 -11.48 20.49
CA LYS A 383 8.06 -11.14 21.82
C LYS A 383 6.96 -11.12 22.89
N LEU A 384 5.81 -10.51 22.60
CA LEU A 384 4.67 -10.49 23.51
C LEU A 384 4.10 -11.91 23.75
N ARG A 385 4.02 -12.74 22.70
CA ARG A 385 3.56 -14.13 22.81
C ARG A 385 4.51 -15.00 23.63
N LYS A 386 5.83 -14.86 23.43
CA LYS A 386 6.86 -15.59 24.17
C LYS A 386 6.99 -15.11 25.61
N MET A 387 6.80 -13.81 25.87
CA MET A 387 7.00 -13.21 27.19
C MET A 387 5.96 -12.10 27.50
N PRO A 388 4.72 -12.47 27.88
CA PRO A 388 3.65 -11.50 28.16
C PRO A 388 3.98 -10.47 29.26
N ALA A 389 4.80 -10.86 30.24
CA ALA A 389 5.24 -9.96 31.33
C ALA A 389 6.07 -8.76 30.85
N ALA A 390 6.64 -8.81 29.64
CA ALA A 390 7.40 -7.72 29.03
C ALA A 390 6.54 -6.68 28.29
N TYR A 391 5.21 -6.66 28.51
CA TYR A 391 4.27 -5.78 27.81
C TYR A 391 4.67 -4.30 27.88
N ARG A 392 5.27 -3.83 28.98
CA ARG A 392 5.75 -2.44 29.10
C ARG A 392 6.87 -2.10 28.11
N CYS A 393 7.81 -3.02 27.87
CA CYS A 393 8.86 -2.85 26.87
C CYS A 393 8.28 -2.89 25.45
N VAL A 394 7.32 -3.78 25.21
CA VAL A 394 6.61 -3.86 23.91
C VAL A 394 5.83 -2.57 23.63
N ILE A 395 5.18 -1.96 24.64
CA ILE A 395 4.53 -0.65 24.51
C ILE A 395 5.54 0.44 24.15
N LYS A 396 6.72 0.46 24.79
CA LYS A 396 7.79 1.44 24.49
C LYS A 396 8.27 1.30 23.04
N GLU A 397 8.64 0.10 22.62
CA GLU A 397 9.11 -0.19 21.26
C GLU A 397 8.00 0.04 20.20
N MET A 398 6.72 -0.23 20.53
CA MET A 398 5.59 0.07 19.66
C MET A 398 5.40 1.59 19.46
N LYS A 399 5.53 2.39 20.54
CA LYS A 399 5.49 3.86 20.44
C LYS A 399 6.60 4.36 19.52
N ASP A 400 7.78 3.76 19.54
CA ASP A 400 8.89 4.15 18.65
C ASP A 400 8.60 3.89 17.17
N ILE A 401 7.85 2.84 16.83
CA ILE A 401 7.43 2.53 15.44
C ILE A 401 6.42 3.55 14.91
N ASN A 402 5.41 3.92 15.71
CA ASN A 402 4.35 4.85 15.30
C ASN A 402 4.85 6.29 15.08
N ASN A 403 6.03 6.61 15.61
CA ASN A 403 6.50 7.97 15.75
C ASN A 403 7.48 8.40 14.65
N LYS A 404 7.69 7.65 13.56
CA LYS A 404 8.76 7.96 12.57
C LYS A 404 8.49 9.16 11.65
N GLY A 405 7.23 9.59 11.43
CA GLY A 405 6.88 10.73 10.55
C GLY A 405 6.56 12.06 11.26
N ASP A 406 5.82 12.03 12.37
CA ASP A 406 5.26 13.23 13.06
C ASP A 406 5.98 13.59 14.38
N ARG A 407 7.20 13.08 14.58
CA ARG A 407 7.93 13.11 15.87
C ARG A 407 8.17 14.51 16.42
N PHE A 408 8.41 15.48 15.55
CA PHE A 408 8.75 16.85 15.95
C PHE A 408 7.50 17.69 16.27
N GLU A 409 6.46 17.60 15.44
CA GLU A 409 5.19 18.31 15.66
C GLU A 409 4.50 17.83 16.93
N GLN A 410 4.42 16.51 17.13
CA GLN A 410 3.85 15.95 18.35
C GLN A 410 4.65 16.40 19.58
N TRP A 411 5.98 16.45 19.49
CA TRP A 411 6.80 16.92 20.59
C TRP A 411 6.56 18.41 20.91
N ILE A 412 6.39 19.26 19.90
CA ILE A 412 6.00 20.66 20.11
C ILE A 412 4.69 20.73 20.91
N GLU A 413 3.71 19.90 20.57
CA GLU A 413 2.41 19.86 21.26
C GLU A 413 2.44 19.22 22.66
N GLU A 414 3.53 18.53 23.02
CA GLU A 414 3.76 17.98 24.37
C GLU A 414 4.52 18.97 25.29
N MET A 415 5.16 20.01 24.74
CA MET A 415 5.96 20.96 25.51
C MET A 415 5.13 22.04 26.24
N PRO A 416 5.69 22.69 27.29
CA PRO A 416 5.10 23.89 27.87
C PRO A 416 4.90 24.99 26.82
N TYR A 417 3.74 25.64 26.85
CA TYR A 417 3.29 26.66 25.88
C TYR A 417 4.35 27.73 25.52
N PRO A 418 5.10 28.32 26.48
CA PRO A 418 6.11 29.32 26.15
C PRO A 418 7.22 28.79 25.23
N MET A 419 7.57 27.50 25.33
CA MET A 419 8.58 26.86 24.49
C MET A 419 7.99 26.35 23.18
N ALA A 420 6.81 25.75 23.26
CA ALA A 420 6.09 25.21 22.11
C ALA A 420 5.79 26.27 21.05
N THR A 421 5.39 27.47 21.47
CA THR A 421 5.11 28.60 20.57
C THR A 421 6.35 29.09 19.83
N ILE A 422 7.53 29.11 20.47
CA ILE A 422 8.79 29.49 19.81
C ILE A 422 9.20 28.41 18.80
N LEU A 423 9.12 27.12 19.16
CA LEU A 423 9.41 26.03 18.22
C LEU A 423 8.40 25.94 17.09
N LYS A 424 7.13 26.31 17.32
CA LYS A 424 6.14 26.37 16.24
C LYS A 424 6.50 27.46 15.23
N LYS A 425 6.99 28.62 15.69
CA LYS A 425 7.52 29.68 14.81
C LYS A 425 8.74 29.22 14.04
N TYR A 426 9.66 28.50 14.68
CA TYR A 426 10.79 27.85 14.02
C TYR A 426 10.31 26.92 12.90
N GLN A 427 9.31 26.07 13.19
CA GLN A 427 8.81 25.08 12.25
C GLN A 427 8.22 25.70 10.97
N VAL A 428 7.57 26.86 11.09
CA VAL A 428 6.93 27.55 9.94
C VAL A 428 7.82 28.60 9.28
N ALA A 429 9.04 28.82 9.80
CA ALA A 429 9.99 29.77 9.23
C ALA A 429 10.52 29.30 7.88
N ILE A 430 10.57 30.22 6.91
CA ILE A 430 10.92 29.90 5.51
C ILE A 430 12.42 30.09 5.26
N ASP A 431 12.99 31.20 5.74
CA ASP A 431 14.42 31.51 5.58
C ASP A 431 15.28 31.03 6.77
N GLU A 432 16.55 30.74 6.49
CA GLU A 432 17.48 30.17 7.46
C GLU A 432 17.86 31.20 8.56
N ALA A 433 17.80 32.49 8.27
CA ALA A 433 18.07 33.54 9.26
C ALA A 433 17.00 33.56 10.36
N GLN A 434 15.72 33.48 9.99
CA GLN A 434 14.60 33.36 10.91
C GLN A 434 14.65 32.05 11.70
N LYS A 435 14.98 30.93 11.05
CA LYS A 435 15.19 29.64 11.74
C LYS A 435 16.27 29.73 12.81
N GLN A 436 17.43 30.29 12.47
CA GLN A 436 18.51 30.49 13.44
C GLN A 436 18.04 31.34 14.63
N GLU A 437 17.31 32.43 14.35
CA GLU A 437 16.78 33.30 15.40
C GLU A 437 15.83 32.56 16.35
N MET A 438 14.86 31.82 15.81
CA MET A 438 13.88 31.11 16.63
C MET A 438 14.54 30.02 17.49
N LEU A 439 15.55 29.32 16.98
CA LEU A 439 16.30 28.32 17.76
C LEU A 439 17.11 28.97 18.89
N LEU A 440 17.75 30.12 18.63
CA LEU A 440 18.45 30.87 19.67
C LEU A 440 17.50 31.39 20.75
N PHE A 441 16.33 31.92 20.35
CA PHE A 441 15.29 32.32 21.29
C PHE A 441 14.74 31.16 22.10
N PHE A 442 14.59 29.98 21.50
CA PHE A 442 14.18 28.78 22.22
C PHE A 442 15.16 28.46 23.36
N PHE A 443 16.47 28.40 23.09
CA PHE A 443 17.45 28.08 24.12
C PHE A 443 17.57 29.19 25.18
N GLU A 444 17.47 30.46 24.79
CA GLU A 444 17.48 31.59 25.74
C GLU A 444 16.26 31.54 26.66
N ALA A 445 15.06 31.41 26.09
CA ALA A 445 13.81 31.28 26.82
C ALA A 445 13.80 30.04 27.74
N TYR A 446 14.33 28.92 27.25
CA TYR A 446 14.44 27.69 28.02
C TYR A 446 15.36 27.87 29.23
N SER A 447 16.51 28.53 29.07
CA SER A 447 17.43 28.76 30.19
C SER A 447 16.78 29.51 31.34
N ILE A 448 15.93 30.51 31.03
CA ILE A 448 15.16 31.28 32.00
C ILE A 448 14.08 30.40 32.64
N PHE A 449 13.37 29.62 31.82
CA PHE A 449 12.29 28.74 32.27
C PHE A 449 12.80 27.66 33.23
N GLU A 450 13.87 26.96 32.88
CA GLU A 450 14.47 25.94 33.73
C GLU A 450 15.03 26.55 35.02
N THR A 451 15.68 27.73 34.95
CA THR A 451 16.07 28.46 36.17
C THR A 451 14.87 28.81 37.05
N ALA A 452 13.74 29.21 36.48
CA ALA A 452 12.51 29.47 37.24
C ALA A 452 12.02 28.21 37.95
N ILE A 453 12.05 27.04 37.30
CA ILE A 453 11.69 25.75 37.92
C ILE A 453 12.61 25.45 39.10
N LEU A 454 13.93 25.52 38.90
CA LEU A 454 14.91 25.21 39.95
C LEU A 454 14.80 26.16 41.15
N VAL A 455 14.57 27.46 40.90
CA VAL A 455 14.37 28.45 41.97
C VAL A 455 13.02 28.30 42.66
N GLY A 456 11.95 28.03 41.91
CA GLY A 456 10.61 27.84 42.47
C GLY A 456 10.55 26.67 43.44
N ALA A 457 11.15 25.53 43.06
CA ALA A 457 11.19 24.33 43.90
C ALA A 457 12.22 24.46 45.04
N TYR A 458 13.45 24.90 44.74
CA TYR A 458 14.58 24.73 45.67
C TYR A 458 15.15 26.05 46.23
N GLY A 459 14.67 27.21 45.77
CA GLY A 459 15.21 28.54 46.08
C GLY A 459 15.33 28.85 47.57
N LYS A 460 14.33 28.45 48.37
CA LYS A 460 14.34 28.67 49.83
C LYS A 460 15.46 27.90 50.53
N ASN A 461 15.78 26.70 50.05
CA ASN A 461 16.84 25.85 50.60
C ASN A 461 18.23 26.25 50.07
N LEU A 462 18.29 26.89 48.89
CA LEU A 462 19.53 27.49 48.36
C LEU A 462 19.99 28.69 49.21
N CYS A 463 19.06 29.51 49.71
CA CYS A 463 19.37 30.67 50.58
C CYS A 463 20.08 30.28 51.89
N ALA A 464 19.85 29.06 52.39
CA ALA A 464 20.47 28.55 53.62
C ALA A 464 21.93 28.09 53.41
N ASP A 465 22.36 27.92 52.16
CA ASP A 465 23.61 27.28 51.76
C ASP A 465 24.47 28.26 50.93
N LYS A 466 24.79 29.40 51.56
CA LYS A 466 25.39 30.62 50.96
C LYS A 466 26.74 30.40 50.26
N ASP A 467 27.45 29.31 50.54
CA ASP A 467 28.79 29.05 49.99
C ASP A 467 28.79 28.30 48.64
N SER A 468 27.62 28.06 48.03
CA SER A 468 27.52 27.09 46.91
C SER A 468 27.25 27.67 45.50
N ILE A 469 26.82 28.93 45.37
CA ILE A 469 26.44 29.55 44.08
C ILE A 469 27.32 30.77 43.78
N ASP A 470 28.32 30.60 42.91
CA ASP A 470 29.24 31.66 42.49
C ASP A 470 28.66 32.47 41.29
N VAL A 471 27.59 33.23 41.54
CA VAL A 471 26.94 34.10 40.55
C VAL A 471 26.49 35.39 41.24
N SER A 472 26.90 36.56 40.74
CA SER A 472 26.48 37.86 41.31
C SER A 472 25.11 38.28 40.78
N ALA A 473 24.26 38.82 41.65
CA ALA A 473 22.96 39.39 41.28
C ALA A 473 23.10 40.60 40.33
N SER A 474 24.25 41.29 40.35
CA SER A 474 24.52 42.41 39.43
C SER A 474 24.42 42.04 37.95
N PHE A 475 24.70 40.77 37.58
CA PHE A 475 24.55 40.27 36.21
C PHE A 475 23.11 40.28 35.71
N PHE A 476 22.13 40.42 36.60
CA PHE A 476 20.72 40.45 36.26
C PHE A 476 20.13 41.86 36.24
N GLU A 477 20.89 42.90 36.61
CA GLU A 477 20.47 44.29 36.34
C GLU A 477 20.35 44.53 34.82
N LYS A 478 21.20 43.86 34.03
CA LYS A 478 21.08 43.70 32.58
C LYS A 478 21.35 42.24 32.21
N ALA A 479 20.34 41.39 32.36
CA ALA A 479 20.52 39.97 32.12
C ALA A 479 20.79 39.70 30.63
N SER A 480 21.62 38.69 30.39
CA SER A 480 21.90 38.14 29.07
C SER A 480 21.60 36.66 29.08
N PHE A 481 21.46 36.05 27.90
CA PHE A 481 21.43 34.59 27.78
C PHE A 481 22.55 33.91 28.59
N GLY A 482 23.79 34.40 28.48
CA GLY A 482 24.91 33.88 29.25
C GLY A 482 24.77 34.03 30.78
N SER A 483 24.12 35.09 31.27
CA SER A 483 23.84 35.27 32.70
C SER A 483 22.90 34.18 33.22
N TRP A 484 21.85 33.86 32.46
CA TRP A 484 20.89 32.80 32.80
C TRP A 484 21.50 31.41 32.74
N VAL A 485 22.31 31.10 31.71
CA VAL A 485 23.04 29.83 31.63
C VAL A 485 23.97 29.62 32.83
N LYS A 486 24.67 30.69 33.27
CA LYS A 486 25.54 30.63 34.47
C LYS A 486 24.75 30.29 35.73
N MET A 487 23.62 30.95 35.96
CA MET A 487 22.75 30.69 37.11
C MET A 487 22.17 29.28 37.06
N ASN A 488 21.60 28.87 35.93
CA ASN A 488 21.12 27.50 35.70
C ASN A 488 22.18 26.45 36.05
N ARG A 489 23.38 26.56 35.47
CA ARG A 489 24.49 25.64 35.72
C ARG A 489 24.88 25.58 37.19
N ALA A 490 24.94 26.73 37.87
CA ALA A 490 25.31 26.80 39.28
C ALA A 490 24.26 26.10 40.17
N LEU A 491 22.97 26.35 39.92
CA LEU A 491 21.84 25.72 40.61
C LEU A 491 21.83 24.20 40.39
N SER A 492 21.86 23.76 39.13
CA SER A 492 21.85 22.33 38.79
C SER A 492 23.08 21.61 39.36
N LYS A 493 24.25 22.26 39.40
CA LYS A 493 25.46 21.70 40.05
C LYS A 493 25.29 21.58 41.57
N SER A 494 24.68 22.56 42.22
CA SER A 494 24.43 22.53 43.67
C SER A 494 23.49 21.38 44.04
N ILE A 495 22.42 21.18 43.27
CA ILE A 495 21.48 20.07 43.45
C ILE A 495 22.17 18.73 43.16
N ARG A 496 22.84 18.57 42.00
CA ARG A 496 23.53 17.32 41.62
C ARG A 496 24.50 16.80 42.67
N LYS A 497 25.27 17.68 43.31
CA LYS A 497 26.22 17.31 44.38
C LYS A 497 25.57 16.59 45.56
N ARG A 498 24.25 16.72 45.72
CA ARG A 498 23.47 16.21 46.85
C ARG A 498 22.56 15.04 46.46
N VAL A 499 22.46 14.71 45.17
CA VAL A 499 21.60 13.64 44.65
C VAL A 499 22.09 12.24 45.05
N ASP A 500 23.38 12.08 45.38
CA ASP A 500 23.97 10.79 45.77
C ASP A 500 23.80 10.46 47.27
N ASP A 501 23.49 11.46 48.12
CA ASP A 501 23.16 11.24 49.53
C ASP A 501 21.65 11.01 49.71
N LYS A 502 21.27 9.91 50.37
CA LYS A 502 19.86 9.51 50.48
C LYS A 502 19.01 10.56 51.20
N LYS A 503 19.51 11.12 52.32
CA LYS A 503 18.77 12.10 53.12
C LYS A 503 18.58 13.41 52.34
N SER A 504 19.61 13.83 51.63
CA SER A 504 19.56 15.02 50.78
C SER A 504 18.64 14.83 49.57
N MET A 505 18.61 13.64 48.97
CA MET A 505 17.69 13.32 47.87
C MET A 505 16.23 13.35 48.33
N ASP A 506 15.90 12.78 49.50
CA ASP A 506 14.53 12.81 50.03
C ASP A 506 14.05 14.26 50.26
N MET A 507 14.91 15.13 50.78
CA MET A 507 14.62 16.57 50.91
C MET A 507 14.43 17.26 49.54
N ILE A 508 15.25 16.92 48.53
CA ILE A 508 15.10 17.48 47.16
C ILE A 508 13.75 17.04 46.55
N LEU A 509 13.38 15.77 46.71
CA LEU A 509 12.09 15.24 46.25
C LEU A 509 10.92 15.98 46.92
N GLU A 510 10.99 16.25 48.23
CA GLU A 510 10.00 17.06 48.95
C GLU A 510 9.90 18.49 48.39
N CYS A 511 11.03 19.14 48.08
CA CYS A 511 11.06 20.51 47.55
C CYS A 511 10.42 20.63 46.16
N PHE A 512 10.65 19.64 45.30
CA PHE A 512 10.05 19.58 43.98
C PHE A 512 8.64 18.98 44.01
N HIS A 513 8.19 18.50 45.17
CA HIS A 513 6.96 17.75 45.35
C HIS A 513 6.83 16.59 44.35
N THR A 514 7.83 15.73 44.22
CA THR A 514 7.83 14.58 43.30
C THR A 514 8.42 13.34 43.95
N GLU A 515 8.00 12.17 43.52
CA GLU A 515 8.56 10.88 43.89
C GLU A 515 9.57 10.38 42.83
N ASP A 516 9.56 10.98 41.63
CA ASP A 516 10.42 10.58 40.52
C ASP A 516 11.81 11.21 40.55
N ARG A 517 12.80 10.38 40.92
CA ARG A 517 14.23 10.74 40.85
C ARG A 517 14.72 11.02 39.43
N GLY A 518 14.09 10.41 38.42
CA GLY A 518 14.43 10.60 37.01
C GLY A 518 14.20 12.04 36.57
N THR A 519 13.05 12.60 36.90
CA THR A 519 12.67 13.99 36.61
C THR A 519 13.69 14.99 37.19
N ILE A 520 14.12 14.81 38.45
CA ILE A 520 15.15 15.66 39.06
C ILE A 520 16.49 15.57 38.33
N LYS A 521 16.91 14.34 37.96
CA LYS A 521 18.16 14.12 37.22
C LYS A 521 18.13 14.75 35.83
N ALA A 522 16.96 14.77 35.18
CA ALA A 522 16.78 15.40 33.88
C ALA A 522 16.84 16.93 33.96
N LEU A 523 16.08 17.56 34.87
CA LEU A 523 16.12 19.01 35.11
C LEU A 523 17.52 19.52 35.53
N CYS A 524 18.30 18.65 36.18
CA CYS A 524 19.66 18.96 36.60
C CYS A 524 20.71 18.33 35.68
N ASN A 525 20.41 18.00 34.42
CA ASN A 525 21.35 17.29 33.55
C ASN A 525 22.53 18.20 33.11
N ASN A 526 23.77 17.74 33.33
CA ASN A 526 24.95 18.53 32.99
C ASN A 526 25.15 18.72 31.47
N GLU A 527 24.71 17.79 30.65
CA GLU A 527 24.77 17.93 29.19
C GLU A 527 23.79 19.01 28.68
N ILE A 528 22.62 19.16 29.31
CA ILE A 528 21.70 20.28 29.01
C ILE A 528 22.39 21.62 29.33
N CYS A 529 23.04 21.74 30.48
CA CYS A 529 23.83 22.93 30.81
C CYS A 529 25.00 23.19 29.84
N LYS A 530 25.49 22.18 29.12
CA LYS A 530 26.51 22.35 28.07
C LYS A 530 25.87 22.81 26.75
N ILE A 531 24.75 22.21 26.35
CA ILE A 531 23.99 22.61 25.16
C ILE A 531 23.60 24.08 25.26
N LEU A 532 23.05 24.52 26.40
CA LEU A 532 22.67 25.91 26.61
C LEU A 532 23.89 26.86 26.56
N GLN A 533 25.04 26.43 27.07
CA GLN A 533 26.28 27.21 26.97
C GLN A 533 26.79 27.31 25.54
N THR A 534 26.81 26.21 24.80
CA THR A 534 27.19 26.19 23.39
C THR A 534 26.28 27.11 22.57
N ALA A 535 24.97 27.06 22.78
CA ALA A 535 24.03 27.98 22.12
C ALA A 535 24.28 29.45 22.47
N ALA A 536 24.59 29.76 23.75
CA ALA A 536 24.91 31.12 24.18
C ALA A 536 26.24 31.64 23.59
N ASP A 537 27.27 30.80 23.53
CA ASP A 537 28.58 31.12 22.96
C ASP A 537 28.46 31.34 21.45
N ASN A 538 27.72 30.45 20.76
CA ASN A 538 27.39 30.57 19.36
C ASN A 538 26.62 31.87 19.06
N ARG A 539 25.60 32.21 19.86
CA ARG A 539 24.87 33.48 19.73
C ARG A 539 25.78 34.70 19.82
N ASN A 540 26.71 34.71 20.77
CA ASN A 540 27.67 35.81 20.93
C ASN A 540 28.66 35.88 19.76
N SER A 541 29.15 34.74 19.28
CA SER A 541 30.06 34.65 18.13
C SER A 541 29.37 35.11 16.83
N TRP A 542 28.17 34.59 16.55
CA TRP A 542 27.46 34.77 15.28
C TRP A 542 26.62 36.04 15.18
N ARG A 543 26.22 36.67 16.29
CA ARG A 543 25.52 37.98 16.27
C ARG A 543 26.40 39.13 16.74
N GLY A 544 27.42 38.86 17.55
CA GLY A 544 28.27 39.90 18.13
C GLY A 544 29.46 40.30 17.26
N HIS A 545 29.96 39.41 16.37
CA HIS A 545 31.30 39.60 15.76
C HIS A 545 31.44 39.25 14.26
N SER A 546 30.40 38.79 13.55
CA SER A 546 30.55 38.21 12.18
C SER A 546 30.13 39.09 10.99
N GLY A 547 29.65 40.33 11.18
CA GLY A 547 29.23 41.18 10.06
C GLY A 547 28.04 40.62 9.26
N ILE A 548 27.84 41.10 8.02
CA ILE A 548 26.74 40.62 7.14
C ILE A 548 27.00 39.15 6.77
N THR A 549 26.00 38.31 7.02
CA THR A 549 26.07 36.84 6.85
C THR A 549 25.21 36.39 5.66
N SER A 550 25.64 35.36 4.92
CA SER A 550 24.91 34.82 3.77
C SER A 550 23.95 33.67 4.17
N GLU A 551 22.92 33.41 3.36
CA GLU A 551 21.95 32.32 3.57
C GLU A 551 22.62 30.95 3.78
N LYS A 552 23.73 30.70 3.08
CA LYS A 552 24.51 29.48 3.23
C LYS A 552 25.08 29.32 4.64
N ILE A 553 25.58 30.41 5.22
CA ILE A 553 26.15 30.42 6.57
C ILE A 553 25.04 30.29 7.61
N TYR A 554 23.89 30.95 7.40
CA TYR A 554 22.70 30.73 8.23
C TYR A 554 22.27 29.26 8.26
N GLY A 555 22.24 28.58 7.11
CA GLY A 555 21.96 27.15 7.05
C GLY A 555 22.99 26.27 7.79
N GLU A 556 24.26 26.68 7.86
CA GLU A 556 25.28 26.00 8.67
C GLU A 556 25.02 26.19 10.18
N HIS A 557 24.66 27.41 10.60
CA HIS A 557 24.29 27.70 11.99
C HIS A 557 23.03 26.94 12.41
N VAL A 558 22.01 26.90 11.55
CA VAL A 558 20.75 26.16 11.80
C VAL A 558 21.04 24.69 12.02
N ARG A 559 21.87 24.04 11.19
CA ARG A 559 22.24 22.63 11.38
C ARG A 559 22.92 22.36 12.73
N VAL A 560 23.75 23.30 13.21
CA VAL A 560 24.38 23.19 14.53
C VAL A 560 23.32 23.27 15.63
N LEU A 561 22.43 24.26 15.56
CA LEU A 561 21.38 24.45 16.56
C LEU A 561 20.31 23.36 16.51
N GLU A 562 19.99 22.81 15.34
CA GLU A 562 19.10 21.65 15.19
C GLU A 562 19.69 20.41 15.84
N LYS A 563 21.00 20.16 15.65
CA LYS A 563 21.69 19.07 16.34
C LYS A 563 21.60 19.23 17.86
N ASP A 564 21.85 20.44 18.35
CA ASP A 564 21.71 20.79 19.77
C ASP A 564 20.26 20.59 20.26
N LEU A 565 19.26 20.93 19.43
CA LEU A 565 17.84 20.76 19.73
C LEU A 565 17.43 19.29 19.80
N TYR A 566 17.92 18.44 18.89
CA TYR A 566 17.67 17.01 18.91
C TYR A 566 18.31 16.35 20.14
N GLU A 567 19.54 16.74 20.47
CA GLU A 567 20.21 16.24 21.65
C GLU A 567 19.49 16.69 22.93
N PHE A 568 19.04 17.95 22.98
CA PHE A 568 18.20 18.50 24.03
C PHE A 568 16.91 17.69 24.20
N GLN A 569 16.16 17.49 23.11
CA GLN A 569 14.90 16.73 23.09
C GLN A 569 15.09 15.34 23.68
N SER A 570 16.14 14.62 23.25
CA SER A 570 16.41 13.25 23.69
C SER A 570 16.60 13.09 25.19
N LYS A 571 17.07 14.14 25.88
CA LYS A 571 17.37 14.13 27.33
C LYS A 571 16.23 14.69 28.18
N MET A 572 15.41 15.60 27.64
CA MET A 572 14.35 16.27 28.39
C MET A 572 12.95 15.65 28.18
N ARG A 573 12.76 14.82 27.16
CA ARG A 573 11.44 14.26 26.83
C ARG A 573 10.75 13.59 28.02
N GLU A 574 11.43 12.68 28.71
CA GLU A 574 10.86 11.94 29.85
C GLU A 574 10.50 12.86 31.03
N ALA A 575 11.22 13.98 31.23
CA ALA A 575 10.90 14.93 32.29
C ALA A 575 9.59 15.68 32.05
N TYR A 576 9.31 16.06 30.80
CA TYR A 576 8.08 16.75 30.43
C TYR A 576 6.86 15.83 30.36
N GLU A 577 7.04 14.51 30.42
CA GLU A 577 5.94 13.59 30.66
C GLU A 577 5.40 13.68 32.09
N ASN A 578 6.21 14.18 33.05
CA ASN A 578 5.86 14.26 34.47
C ASN A 578 5.61 15.68 34.99
N ILE A 579 5.91 16.71 34.19
CA ILE A 579 5.82 18.13 34.58
C ILE A 579 4.75 18.84 33.75
N GLN A 580 3.86 19.59 34.41
CA GLN A 580 2.91 20.48 33.75
C GLN A 580 3.03 21.92 34.25
N LEU A 581 3.16 22.85 33.30
CA LEU A 581 3.00 24.28 33.58
C LEU A 581 1.52 24.62 33.65
N VAL A 582 1.08 25.27 34.73
CA VAL A 582 -0.33 25.62 34.93
C VAL A 582 -0.50 27.07 35.40
N ARG A 583 -1.65 27.67 35.10
CA ARG A 583 -2.09 28.96 35.68
C ARG A 583 -3.47 28.85 36.33
N PRO A 584 -3.70 29.39 37.53
CA PRO A 584 -5.02 29.40 38.16
C PRO A 584 -6.00 30.30 37.42
N VAL A 585 -7.25 29.86 37.31
CA VAL A 585 -8.34 30.65 36.69
C VAL A 585 -9.58 30.77 37.57
N TYR A 586 -9.79 29.83 38.51
CA TYR A 586 -10.91 29.90 39.43
C TYR A 586 -10.61 29.12 40.70
N LEU A 587 -11.04 29.65 41.85
CA LEU A 587 -10.87 29.02 43.15
C LEU A 587 -12.22 28.75 43.79
N LYS A 588 -12.41 27.52 44.29
CA LYS A 588 -13.54 27.15 45.13
C LYS A 588 -13.04 26.50 46.41
N ARG A 589 -13.65 26.82 47.54
CA ARG A 589 -13.41 26.12 48.81
C ARG A 589 -14.61 25.24 49.15
N LYS A 590 -14.37 23.97 49.46
CA LYS A 590 -15.40 23.02 49.88
C LYS A 590 -14.84 22.08 50.95
N ASP A 591 -15.54 21.93 52.07
CA ASP A 591 -15.18 21.01 53.16
C ASP A 591 -13.73 21.18 53.67
N GLY A 592 -13.24 22.42 53.73
CA GLY A 592 -11.88 22.75 54.17
C GLY A 592 -10.79 22.60 53.10
N ILE A 593 -11.10 22.03 51.93
CA ILE A 593 -10.18 21.81 50.81
C ILE A 593 -10.33 22.92 49.76
N PHE A 594 -9.21 23.41 49.22
CA PHE A 594 -9.18 24.28 48.06
C PHE A 594 -9.22 23.46 46.78
N ILE A 595 -10.15 23.82 45.89
CA ILE A 595 -10.30 23.28 44.55
C ILE A 595 -9.91 24.41 43.59
N ASN A 596 -8.69 24.33 43.08
CA ASN A 596 -8.13 25.28 42.13
C ASN A 596 -8.41 24.78 40.71
N THR A 597 -9.29 25.45 39.97
CA THR A 597 -9.40 25.25 38.53
C THR A 597 -8.22 25.98 37.87
N VAL A 598 -7.47 25.25 37.06
CA VAL A 598 -6.27 25.74 36.38
C VAL A 598 -6.38 25.51 34.88
N GLU A 599 -5.69 26.33 34.10
CA GLU A 599 -5.40 26.06 32.69
C GLU A 599 -4.05 25.35 32.58
N ILE A 600 -4.01 24.28 31.79
CA ILE A 600 -2.82 23.47 31.52
C ILE A 600 -2.13 24.06 30.29
N LEU A 601 -0.98 24.69 30.50
CA LEU A 601 -0.25 25.48 29.52
C LEU A 601 0.67 24.59 28.68
N THR A 602 0.09 23.71 27.87
CA THR A 602 0.80 22.74 27.01
C THR A 602 0.45 22.94 25.54
N GLY A 603 1.44 22.77 24.67
CA GLY A 603 1.32 22.86 23.22
C GLY A 603 1.38 24.28 22.66
N SER A 604 1.28 24.44 21.34
CA SER A 604 1.49 25.74 20.68
C SER A 604 0.23 26.61 20.60
N ASN A 605 -0.94 26.05 20.91
CA ASN A 605 -2.22 26.74 20.88
C ASN A 605 -2.53 27.47 22.21
N ALA A 606 -3.01 28.71 22.12
CA ALA A 606 -3.38 29.52 23.29
C ALA A 606 -4.74 29.16 23.92
N ILE A 607 -5.45 28.15 23.39
CA ILE A 607 -6.69 27.60 23.94
C ILE A 607 -6.34 26.40 24.83
N PHE A 608 -6.29 26.65 26.13
CA PHE A 608 -5.82 25.65 27.10
C PHE A 608 -6.92 24.76 27.64
N LYS A 609 -6.58 23.49 27.87
CA LYS A 609 -7.43 22.58 28.63
C LYS A 609 -7.50 23.05 30.08
N LYS A 610 -8.68 22.90 30.70
CA LYS A 610 -8.86 23.17 32.13
C LYS A 610 -8.75 21.87 32.93
N GLY A 611 -8.13 21.96 34.10
CA GLY A 611 -8.01 20.89 35.07
C GLY A 611 -8.35 21.38 36.48
N GLU A 612 -8.40 20.45 37.43
CA GLU A 612 -8.56 20.77 38.86
C GLU A 612 -7.34 20.28 39.64
N ILE A 613 -6.86 21.12 40.56
CA ILE A 613 -5.86 20.80 41.56
C ILE A 613 -6.52 20.97 42.92
N LYS A 614 -6.57 19.88 43.70
CA LYS A 614 -7.17 19.85 45.03
C LYS A 614 -6.06 19.82 46.07
N GLY A 615 -6.14 20.68 47.06
CA GLY A 615 -5.11 20.77 48.09
C GLY A 615 -5.51 21.63 49.28
N ASP A 616 -4.55 21.82 50.18
CA ASP A 616 -4.64 22.68 51.36
C ASP A 616 -4.23 24.13 51.06
N MET A 617 -3.73 24.42 49.86
CA MET A 617 -3.32 25.75 49.42
C MET A 617 -4.22 26.32 48.31
N ALA A 618 -4.54 27.61 48.45
CA ALA A 618 -5.12 28.42 47.37
C ALA A 618 -4.00 28.88 46.43
N LEU A 619 -4.14 28.62 45.13
CA LEU A 619 -3.23 29.13 44.11
C LEU A 619 -3.63 30.56 43.73
N GLU A 620 -2.65 31.44 43.61
CA GLU A 620 -2.87 32.87 43.37
C GLU A 620 -3.07 33.18 41.89
N GLU A 621 -4.08 33.98 41.57
CA GLU A 621 -4.33 34.44 40.21
C GLU A 621 -3.18 35.30 39.68
N GLY A 622 -2.87 35.19 38.40
CA GLY A 622 -1.77 35.93 37.76
C GLY A 622 -0.39 35.29 37.94
N LYS A 623 -0.27 34.23 38.75
CA LYS A 623 0.98 33.48 38.94
C LYS A 623 1.02 32.18 38.12
N LEU A 624 2.25 31.69 37.91
CA LEU A 624 2.52 30.43 37.24
C LEU A 624 2.99 29.39 38.24
N TYR A 625 2.58 28.14 38.01
CA TYR A 625 2.93 27.02 38.87
C TYR A 625 3.39 25.83 38.04
N ILE A 626 4.24 25.01 38.64
CA ILE A 626 4.54 23.67 38.14
C ILE A 626 3.72 22.67 38.93
N ARG A 627 3.00 21.80 38.23
CA ARG A 627 2.37 20.60 38.77
C ARG A 627 3.19 19.38 38.40
N MET A 628 3.49 18.55 39.40
CA MET A 628 4.10 17.23 39.21
C MET A 628 2.98 16.19 39.09
N LEU A 629 3.01 15.36 38.05
CA LEU A 629 1.92 14.44 37.74
C LEU A 629 1.95 13.15 38.55
N ASP A 630 3.11 12.76 39.05
CA ASP A 630 3.29 11.57 39.88
C ASP A 630 2.74 11.71 41.30
N SER A 631 2.77 12.93 41.85
CA SER A 631 2.37 13.24 43.23
C SER A 631 1.18 14.19 43.35
N ASP A 632 0.73 14.81 42.25
CA ASP A 632 -0.16 15.98 42.22
C ASP A 632 0.35 17.20 43.00
N GLY A 633 1.64 17.21 43.34
CA GLY A 633 2.34 18.30 44.01
C GLY A 633 2.45 19.56 43.15
N VAL A 634 2.43 20.73 43.78
CA VAL A 634 2.47 22.02 43.09
C VAL A 634 3.39 23.01 43.80
N PHE A 635 4.20 23.74 43.03
CA PHE A 635 4.99 24.86 43.53
C PHE A 635 4.95 26.07 42.60
N GLU A 636 5.09 27.26 43.19
CA GLU A 636 5.05 28.55 42.50
C GLU A 636 6.36 28.81 41.74
N LEU A 637 6.25 29.31 40.51
CA LEU A 637 7.38 29.82 39.76
C LEU A 637 7.66 31.28 40.10
N PRO A 638 8.94 31.68 40.27
CA PRO A 638 9.29 33.09 40.40
C PRO A 638 8.93 33.85 39.12
N PRO A 639 8.71 35.18 39.19
CA PRO A 639 8.27 35.98 38.05
C PRO A 639 9.41 36.26 37.04
N PHE A 640 10.25 35.26 36.74
CA PHE A 640 11.22 35.31 35.63
C PHE A 640 10.53 35.08 34.28
N LEU A 641 9.36 34.43 34.32
CA LEU A 641 8.44 34.23 33.22
C LEU A 641 7.05 34.67 33.70
N VAL A 642 6.39 35.52 32.93
CA VAL A 642 5.02 35.97 33.20
C VAL A 642 4.15 35.78 31.96
N MET A 643 2.85 35.56 32.17
CA MET A 643 1.88 35.37 31.10
C MET A 643 0.82 36.46 31.21
N LYS A 644 0.65 37.25 30.14
CA LYS A 644 -0.27 38.38 30.11
C LYS A 644 -1.24 38.24 28.93
N ASN A 645 -2.44 38.77 29.09
CA ASN A 645 -3.38 38.90 27.98
C ASN A 645 -2.93 40.05 27.09
N SER A 646 -2.76 39.83 25.78
CA SER A 646 -2.46 40.94 24.86
C SER A 646 -3.60 41.97 24.89
N PRO A 647 -3.31 43.28 24.98
CA PRO A 647 -4.32 44.33 24.91
C PRO A 647 -5.06 44.40 23.57
N ILE A 648 -4.49 43.82 22.50
CA ILE A 648 -4.93 44.07 21.11
C ILE A 648 -5.74 42.89 20.53
N ASP A 649 -5.40 41.63 20.85
CA ASP A 649 -5.90 40.47 20.06
C ASP A 649 -6.46 39.26 20.84
N ALA A 650 -6.74 39.37 22.16
CA ALA A 650 -7.17 38.23 22.99
C ALA A 650 -6.21 36.99 22.94
N LYS A 651 -4.99 37.19 22.45
CA LYS A 651 -3.92 36.17 22.44
C LYS A 651 -3.12 36.28 23.75
N ASN A 652 -2.91 35.16 24.41
CA ASN A 652 -1.99 35.11 25.55
C ASN A 652 -0.54 35.30 25.04
N ALA A 653 0.24 36.15 25.71
CA ALA A 653 1.66 36.34 25.42
C ALA A 653 2.50 35.94 26.64
N CYS A 654 3.63 35.29 26.39
CA CYS A 654 4.63 34.99 27.42
C CYS A 654 5.80 35.96 27.32
N TYR A 655 6.23 36.41 28.48
CA TYR A 655 7.22 37.45 28.69
C TYR A 655 8.29 36.95 29.64
N PHE A 656 9.55 37.09 29.24
CA PHE A 656 10.73 36.60 29.96
C PHE A 656 11.55 37.78 30.49
N TYR A 657 12.08 37.65 31.70
CA TYR A 657 12.87 38.70 32.33
C TYR A 657 14.07 39.09 31.46
N SER A 658 14.23 40.39 31.22
CA SER A 658 15.35 40.95 30.47
C SER A 658 16.29 41.75 31.36
N ARG A 659 15.79 42.80 32.03
CA ARG A 659 16.64 43.74 32.78
C ARG A 659 15.84 44.57 33.78
N LEU A 660 16.55 45.26 34.66
CA LEU A 660 15.98 46.37 35.42
C LEU A 660 15.95 47.63 34.57
N GLU A 661 14.84 48.35 34.64
CA GLU A 661 14.67 49.68 34.04
C GLU A 661 14.22 50.64 35.15
N GLY A 662 15.20 51.23 35.83
CA GLY A 662 14.97 52.04 37.03
C GLY A 662 14.46 51.22 38.21
N ASN A 663 13.22 51.49 38.64
CA ASN A 663 12.54 50.74 39.70
C ASN A 663 11.59 49.65 39.19
N ASN A 664 11.62 49.40 37.88
CA ASN A 664 10.72 48.47 37.22
C ASN A 664 11.50 47.30 36.62
N THR A 665 10.78 46.23 36.35
CA THR A 665 11.29 45.03 35.68
C THR A 665 10.86 45.06 34.23
N LYS A 666 11.82 44.93 33.31
CA LYS A 666 11.55 44.84 31.87
C LYS A 666 11.54 43.38 31.44
N TYR A 667 10.49 43.00 30.72
CA TYR A 667 10.33 41.71 30.09
C TYR A 667 10.32 41.81 28.57
N ILE A 668 10.65 40.70 27.90
CA ILE A 668 10.62 40.56 26.44
C ILE A 668 9.86 39.30 26.03
N SER A 669 9.15 39.36 24.90
CA SER A 669 8.51 38.20 24.30
C SER A 669 9.30 37.69 23.10
N TYR A 670 9.52 36.38 23.06
CA TYR A 670 10.21 35.72 21.95
C TYR A 670 9.27 35.21 20.85
N HIS A 671 7.96 35.25 21.08
CA HIS A 671 6.96 34.79 20.11
C HIS A 671 5.89 35.83 19.77
N TYR A 672 5.72 36.89 20.57
CA TYR A 672 4.68 37.88 20.32
C TYR A 672 5.25 39.20 19.78
N GLU A 673 5.00 39.47 18.50
CA GLU A 673 5.51 40.66 17.79
C GLU A 673 4.66 41.91 18.03
N GLY A 674 3.38 41.77 18.40
CA GLY A 674 2.47 42.91 18.60
C GLY A 674 2.83 43.78 19.80
N GLN A 675 3.44 43.18 20.83
CA GLN A 675 3.99 43.87 21.99
C GLN A 675 5.22 43.10 22.47
N PRO A 676 6.40 43.31 21.86
CA PRO A 676 7.59 42.51 22.11
C PRO A 676 8.27 42.81 23.45
N GLU A 677 7.93 43.93 24.08
CA GLU A 677 8.46 44.34 25.38
C GLU A 677 7.33 44.71 26.34
N ASP A 678 7.51 44.43 27.63
CA ASP A 678 6.59 44.80 28.69
C ASP A 678 7.35 45.29 29.93
N ILE A 679 6.73 46.20 30.70
CA ILE A 679 7.33 46.78 31.90
C ILE A 679 6.39 46.56 33.07
N GLU A 680 6.90 45.90 34.11
CA GLU A 680 6.20 45.66 35.36
C GLU A 680 6.73 46.57 36.46
N ILE A 681 5.82 47.18 37.22
CA ILE A 681 6.17 48.09 38.31
C ILE A 681 6.77 47.27 39.45
N GLY A 682 7.95 47.68 39.93
CA GLY A 682 8.63 47.00 41.02
C GLY A 682 9.78 46.09 40.57
N LYS A 683 10.46 45.52 41.56
CA LYS A 683 11.69 44.71 41.37
C LYS A 683 11.48 43.27 41.82
N ASP A 684 10.27 42.73 41.75
CA ASP A 684 9.91 41.45 42.36
C ASP A 684 10.79 40.30 41.84
N ALA A 685 10.96 40.19 40.52
CA ALA A 685 11.86 39.20 39.91
C ALA A 685 13.32 39.38 40.38
N TYR A 686 13.83 40.61 40.36
CA TYR A 686 15.20 40.88 40.78
C TYR A 686 15.42 40.69 42.29
N GLY A 687 14.39 40.95 43.10
CA GLY A 687 14.40 40.68 44.54
C GLY A 687 14.51 39.19 44.84
N VAL A 688 13.81 38.34 44.09
CA VAL A 688 13.97 36.88 44.18
C VAL A 688 15.40 36.46 43.79
N ILE A 689 15.96 37.02 42.72
CA ILE A 689 17.34 36.75 42.29
C ILE A 689 18.33 37.08 43.41
N LYS A 690 18.22 38.27 44.00
CA LYS A 690 19.04 38.69 45.14
C LYS A 690 18.93 37.74 46.33
N SER A 691 17.70 37.39 46.70
CA SER A 691 17.45 36.45 47.79
C SER A 691 18.16 35.12 47.56
N VAL A 692 18.02 34.52 46.37
CA VAL A 692 18.60 33.21 46.03
C VAL A 692 20.14 33.25 45.99
N LEU A 693 20.71 34.37 45.52
CA LEU A 693 22.16 34.55 45.42
C LEU A 693 22.80 35.06 46.72
N GLY A 694 22.00 35.45 47.72
CA GLY A 694 22.49 35.94 49.02
C GLY A 694 22.99 37.39 49.01
N ASP A 695 22.59 38.18 48.01
CA ASP A 695 22.99 39.58 47.74
C ASP A 695 22.00 40.63 48.31
#